data_AF-A0A2N9I5F1-F1
#
_entry.id   AF-A0A2N9I5F1-F1
#
_cell.length_a   1.000
_cell.length_b   1.000
_cell.length_c   1.000
_cell.angle_alpha   90.00
_cell.angle_beta   90.00
_cell.angle_gamma   90.00
#
_symmetry.space_group_name_H-M   'P 1'
#
loop_
_entity.id
_entity.type
_entity.pdbx_description
1 polymer ?
#
loop_
_entity_poly.entity_id
_entity_poly.type
_entity_poly.pdbx_seq_one_letter_code
_entity_poly.pdbx_strand_id
1 'polypeptide(L)'
;MQVKISNTTLVSPSTPPFDQDHLLSLSHLDTDPNLHVTFRYLRTYLTTNTTTTNDPFHVISTALSAALVQYYPLAATLRRNHHDHRLELFCAAGQSVPLLHATVDCTLESLNYLDDNPDTQFLEQLVPDPDPEENLVNPCVLQVTVFKCGGYTLGAAIHHSLCDGLGGTLFFNAMAELARGASHVSVDPVWNRASLLGPRVPPRVEAPVHEFLSLEKGFSPYSQEIGPVLRECFHVSDECLDSFKSILFERSGLNFTTFEALGAFIWRAKVKASAIPGNEKVKFAYSINMRKQVKPPLPTGYWGNGCVAMYVQLSAKELVEKPIWETAELIKKSKNKATDEYVRSFIDFQDLHYGNGITAGKGVNGFTDWRHLGHSTVDFGWGGPVTVLPLSRNLLGSVEPCFFLPYSSVSVGRKDGFKVLVTLRESAMPAFREEFGLSSGRKFYGGIGIHGKRGRSQFHVAVTNVATDINSVGQAQKLAAKESQRPVYPFSAIVGQDEMKLCLLLNVIDPKIGGVMIMDPEDPESMGVEVRESVMKGEKLSVVLTKINMVDLPLGATEDRVCGTIDIEKALTEGVKAFEPGLLAKANRGILYVDEVNLLDDHLVDVLLDSAASGWNTVEREGISISHPARFILIGSGNPEEGELRPQLLDRFGMHAQVGTVRDAELRVKIVEERSRFDKNPKDFRDSYVAEQEKLQQQIGSARSSLSSVQIDRDLKVKISRVCSELNVDGLRGDIVTNRAAKALAALKGRENVSTEDIATVIPNCLRHRLRKDPLESIDSGLLVIEKFYEVFSWGTYL
;
A
#
# COMPACT_ATOMS: atom_id res chain seq x y z
N MET A 1 2.71 11.85 -33.85
CA MET A 1 3.48 10.59 -34.08
C MET A 1 2.51 9.54 -34.60
N GLN A 2 2.91 8.61 -35.46
CA GLN A 2 1.98 7.64 -36.07
C GLN A 2 2.28 6.22 -35.57
N VAL A 3 1.28 5.58 -34.99
CA VAL A 3 1.32 4.16 -34.63
C VAL A 3 0.96 3.36 -35.89
N LYS A 4 1.79 2.38 -36.26
CA LYS A 4 1.53 1.50 -37.42
C LYS A 4 1.08 0.15 -36.91
N ILE A 5 -0.20 -0.17 -37.10
CA ILE A 5 -0.75 -1.50 -36.82
C ILE A 5 -0.33 -2.43 -37.95
N SER A 6 0.45 -3.47 -37.63
CA SER A 6 1.00 -4.43 -38.58
C SER A 6 -0.01 -5.52 -38.90
N ASN A 7 -0.65 -6.10 -37.88
CA ASN A 7 -1.67 -7.12 -38.02
C ASN A 7 -2.56 -7.21 -36.77
N THR A 8 -3.68 -7.92 -36.91
CA THR A 8 -4.55 -8.34 -35.80
C THR A 8 -4.58 -9.87 -35.80
N THR A 9 -4.20 -10.49 -34.69
CA THR A 9 -4.22 -11.94 -34.51
C THR A 9 -5.35 -12.33 -33.57
N LEU A 10 -6.13 -13.33 -33.95
CA LEU A 10 -7.15 -13.93 -33.07
C LEU A 10 -6.46 -15.01 -32.22
N VAL A 11 -6.37 -14.77 -30.91
CA VAL A 11 -5.69 -15.68 -29.97
C VAL A 11 -6.72 -16.56 -29.28
N SER A 12 -6.74 -17.84 -29.64
CA SER A 12 -7.61 -18.85 -29.03
C SER A 12 -6.94 -19.49 -27.81
N PRO A 13 -7.72 -20.07 -26.88
CA PRO A 13 -7.19 -20.90 -25.80
C PRO A 13 -6.27 -22.02 -26.33
N SER A 14 -5.16 -22.28 -25.65
CA SER A 14 -4.15 -23.29 -26.05
C SER A 14 -4.71 -24.72 -26.02
N THR A 15 -5.67 -24.97 -25.13
CA THR A 15 -6.50 -26.17 -25.09
C THR A 15 -7.97 -25.78 -25.00
N PRO A 16 -8.90 -26.56 -25.57
CA PRO A 16 -10.33 -26.30 -25.45
C PRO A 16 -10.75 -26.27 -23.96
N PRO A 17 -11.28 -25.14 -23.46
CA PRO A 17 -11.65 -25.01 -22.05
C PRO A 17 -12.95 -25.73 -21.69
N PHE A 18 -13.77 -26.04 -22.69
CA PHE A 18 -15.05 -26.74 -22.57
C PHE A 18 -15.44 -27.40 -23.89
N ASP A 19 -16.31 -28.41 -23.85
CA ASP A 19 -16.73 -29.20 -25.02
C ASP A 19 -18.06 -28.70 -25.65
N GLN A 20 -18.87 -27.96 -24.90
CA GLN A 20 -20.18 -27.50 -25.33
C GLN A 20 -20.40 -26.01 -25.03
N ASP A 21 -21.04 -25.33 -25.97
CA ASP A 21 -21.46 -23.95 -25.81
C ASP A 21 -22.37 -23.81 -24.59
N HIS A 22 -22.15 -22.78 -23.80
CA HIS A 22 -22.90 -22.55 -22.58
C HIS A 22 -22.99 -21.07 -22.24
N LEU A 23 -23.83 -20.77 -21.26
CA LEU A 23 -24.03 -19.43 -20.75
C LEU A 23 -23.42 -19.28 -19.38
N LEU A 24 -22.77 -18.14 -19.17
CA LEU A 24 -22.30 -17.71 -17.88
C LEU A 24 -23.08 -16.48 -17.44
N SER A 25 -23.79 -16.62 -16.32
CA SER A 25 -24.47 -15.49 -15.68
C SER A 25 -23.45 -14.54 -15.06
N LEU A 26 -23.75 -13.25 -15.18
CA LEU A 26 -23.04 -12.16 -14.51
C LEU A 26 -23.71 -11.83 -13.17
N SER A 27 -22.99 -11.16 -12.27
CA SER A 27 -23.58 -10.65 -11.02
C SER A 27 -24.36 -9.35 -11.26
N HIS A 28 -25.12 -8.92 -10.26
CA HIS A 28 -25.82 -7.63 -10.30
C HIS A 28 -24.88 -6.42 -10.22
N LEU A 29 -23.65 -6.62 -9.72
CA LEU A 29 -22.61 -5.61 -9.80
C LEU A 29 -22.01 -5.55 -11.21
N ASP A 30 -21.77 -6.70 -11.84
CA ASP A 30 -21.27 -6.79 -13.22
C ASP A 30 -22.24 -6.17 -14.24
N THR A 31 -23.55 -6.31 -13.99
CA THR A 31 -24.62 -5.79 -14.84
C THR A 31 -25.12 -4.40 -14.43
N ASP A 32 -24.37 -3.66 -13.61
CA ASP A 32 -24.70 -2.27 -13.33
C ASP A 32 -24.68 -1.43 -14.62
N PRO A 33 -25.79 -0.77 -15.01
CA PRO A 33 -25.80 0.09 -16.19
C PRO A 33 -24.74 1.19 -16.17
N ASN A 34 -24.31 1.63 -14.98
CA ASN A 34 -23.23 2.61 -14.84
C ASN A 34 -21.84 2.02 -15.15
N LEU A 35 -21.70 0.69 -15.27
CA LEU A 35 -20.49 -0.02 -15.67
C LEU A 35 -20.57 -0.59 -17.10
N HIS A 36 -21.61 -0.28 -17.88
CA HIS A 36 -21.70 -0.67 -19.30
C HIS A 36 -20.78 0.18 -20.18
N VAL A 37 -19.47 0.07 -19.95
CA VAL A 37 -18.42 0.83 -20.62
C VAL A 37 -17.21 -0.05 -20.89
N THR A 38 -16.50 0.26 -21.97
CA THR A 38 -15.16 -0.26 -22.23
C THR A 38 -14.16 0.48 -21.36
N PHE A 39 -13.49 -0.22 -20.46
CA PHE A 39 -12.39 0.35 -19.71
C PHE A 39 -11.08 0.16 -20.48
N ARG A 40 -10.45 1.28 -20.85
CA ARG A 40 -9.26 1.39 -21.70
C ARG A 40 -8.09 1.91 -20.88
N TYR A 41 -6.98 1.19 -20.92
CA TYR A 41 -5.75 1.56 -20.21
C TYR A 41 -4.53 0.88 -20.82
N LEU A 42 -3.33 1.37 -20.50
CA LEU A 42 -2.08 0.81 -20.98
C LEU A 42 -1.07 0.57 -19.87
N ARG A 43 -0.20 -0.41 -20.10
CA ARG A 43 1.01 -0.69 -19.31
C ARG A 43 2.24 -0.52 -20.18
N THR A 44 3.24 0.21 -19.70
CA THR A 44 4.52 0.43 -20.40
C THR A 44 5.60 -0.44 -19.80
N TYR A 45 6.37 -1.14 -20.62
CA TYR A 45 7.48 -2.02 -20.21
C TYR A 45 8.79 -1.58 -20.86
N LEU A 46 9.88 -1.69 -20.09
CA LEU A 46 11.22 -1.55 -20.61
C LEU A 46 11.76 -2.91 -21.03
N THR A 47 12.65 -2.91 -22.02
CA THR A 47 13.36 -4.11 -22.45
C THR A 47 14.83 -3.85 -22.13
N THR A 48 15.34 -4.43 -21.05
CA THR A 48 16.67 -4.09 -20.48
C THR A 48 17.81 -5.00 -20.92
N ASN A 49 17.58 -6.00 -21.78
CA ASN A 49 18.64 -6.94 -22.16
C ASN A 49 18.63 -7.33 -23.65
N THR A 50 19.81 -7.23 -24.26
CA THR A 50 20.17 -7.74 -25.59
C THR A 50 20.31 -9.27 -25.64
N THR A 51 20.13 -9.96 -24.51
CA THR A 51 20.33 -11.41 -24.38
C THR A 51 19.05 -12.24 -24.55
N THR A 52 17.85 -11.65 -24.42
CA THR A 52 16.58 -12.34 -24.75
C THR A 52 16.08 -11.89 -26.12
N THR A 53 16.19 -12.77 -27.11
CA THR A 53 15.76 -12.59 -28.51
C THR A 53 14.24 -12.60 -28.73
N ASN A 54 13.43 -12.58 -27.68
CA ASN A 54 12.00 -12.89 -27.81
C ASN A 54 11.18 -11.61 -28.07
N ASP A 55 10.48 -11.60 -29.19
CA ASP A 55 9.52 -10.56 -29.56
C ASP A 55 8.41 -10.43 -28.50
N PRO A 56 8.20 -9.23 -27.89
CA PRO A 56 7.13 -9.01 -26.93
C PRO A 56 5.75 -9.47 -27.42
N PHE A 57 5.46 -9.28 -28.71
CA PHE A 57 4.18 -9.73 -29.27
C PHE A 57 4.02 -11.24 -29.16
N HIS A 58 5.06 -12.01 -29.46
CA HIS A 58 5.03 -13.47 -29.41
C HIS A 58 4.85 -14.00 -27.98
N VAL A 59 5.56 -13.40 -27.01
CA VAL A 59 5.45 -13.79 -25.59
C VAL A 59 4.05 -13.51 -25.06
N ILE A 60 3.52 -12.31 -25.29
CA ILE A 60 2.17 -11.92 -24.86
C ILE A 60 1.12 -12.80 -25.54
N SER A 61 1.25 -13.08 -26.83
CA SER A 61 0.32 -13.94 -27.58
C SER A 61 0.27 -15.37 -27.01
N THR A 62 1.44 -15.95 -26.75
CA THR A 62 1.55 -17.31 -26.18
C THR A 62 0.98 -17.37 -24.77
N ALA A 63 1.33 -16.39 -23.93
CA ALA A 63 0.84 -16.28 -22.57
C ALA A 63 -0.68 -16.07 -22.50
N LEU A 64 -1.23 -15.26 -23.42
CA LEU A 64 -2.67 -15.06 -23.57
C LEU A 64 -3.37 -16.37 -23.94
N SER A 65 -2.86 -17.10 -24.92
CA SER A 65 -3.41 -18.40 -25.32
C SER A 65 -3.43 -19.41 -24.16
N ALA A 66 -2.37 -19.44 -23.35
CA ALA A 66 -2.31 -20.28 -22.15
C ALA A 66 -3.30 -19.83 -21.07
N ALA A 67 -3.35 -18.52 -20.76
CA ALA A 67 -4.24 -17.98 -19.72
C ALA A 67 -5.72 -18.14 -20.08
N LEU A 68 -6.08 -18.04 -21.36
CA LEU A 68 -7.45 -18.20 -21.85
C LEU A 68 -8.02 -19.60 -21.63
N VAL A 69 -7.23 -20.60 -21.24
CA VAL A 69 -7.77 -21.90 -20.80
C VAL A 69 -8.59 -21.73 -19.52
N GLN A 70 -8.12 -20.92 -18.57
CA GLN A 70 -8.82 -20.67 -17.30
C GLN A 70 -9.64 -19.38 -17.32
N TYR A 71 -9.23 -18.42 -18.14
CA TYR A 71 -9.89 -17.11 -18.34
C TYR A 71 -10.66 -17.04 -19.67
N TYR A 72 -11.16 -18.17 -20.18
CA TYR A 72 -11.95 -18.23 -21.41
C TYR A 72 -13.15 -17.25 -21.46
N PRO A 73 -13.79 -16.82 -20.35
CA PRO A 73 -14.88 -15.84 -20.43
C PRO A 73 -14.45 -14.49 -21.01
N LEU A 74 -13.15 -14.17 -21.05
CA LEU A 74 -12.64 -12.97 -21.73
C LEU A 74 -12.75 -13.06 -23.26
N ALA A 75 -12.80 -14.27 -23.83
CA ALA A 75 -13.01 -14.52 -25.25
C ALA A 75 -14.49 -14.63 -25.64
N ALA A 76 -15.39 -14.66 -24.64
CA ALA A 76 -16.81 -14.88 -24.84
C ALA A 76 -17.51 -13.66 -25.45
N THR A 77 -18.75 -13.81 -25.90
CA THR A 77 -19.56 -12.71 -26.40
C THR A 77 -20.55 -12.25 -25.34
N LEU A 78 -20.54 -10.95 -25.02
CA LEU A 78 -21.59 -10.33 -24.20
C LEU A 78 -22.85 -10.17 -25.04
N ARG A 79 -23.98 -10.64 -24.51
CA ARG A 79 -25.29 -10.46 -25.15
C ARG A 79 -26.33 -10.06 -24.11
N ARG A 80 -27.39 -9.40 -24.58
CA ARG A 80 -28.53 -9.04 -23.72
C ARG A 80 -29.52 -10.19 -23.71
N ASN A 81 -29.89 -10.65 -22.51
CA ASN A 81 -30.94 -11.63 -22.34
C ASN A 81 -32.28 -11.06 -22.85
N HIS A 82 -33.06 -11.88 -23.56
CA HIS A 82 -34.34 -11.49 -24.14
C HIS A 82 -35.44 -11.20 -23.10
N HIS A 83 -35.31 -11.72 -21.88
CA HIS A 83 -36.33 -11.60 -20.83
C HIS A 83 -36.16 -10.36 -19.95
N ASP A 84 -34.95 -10.12 -19.43
CA ASP A 84 -34.68 -9.03 -18.47
C ASP A 84 -33.73 -7.94 -19.01
N HIS A 85 -33.23 -8.11 -20.25
CA HIS A 85 -32.26 -7.22 -20.91
C HIS A 85 -30.93 -7.03 -20.16
N ARG A 86 -30.62 -7.89 -19.19
CA ARG A 86 -29.30 -7.93 -18.53
C ARG A 86 -28.27 -8.55 -19.45
N LEU A 87 -27.01 -8.20 -19.23
CA LEU A 87 -25.90 -8.82 -19.93
C LEU A 87 -25.66 -10.23 -19.38
N GLU A 88 -25.38 -11.15 -20.29
CA GLU A 88 -24.89 -12.50 -20.03
C GLU A 88 -23.74 -12.81 -20.98
N LEU A 89 -22.89 -13.78 -20.62
CA LEU A 89 -21.81 -14.23 -21.48
C LEU A 89 -22.18 -15.52 -22.19
N PHE A 90 -22.12 -15.48 -23.52
CA PHE A 90 -22.22 -16.65 -24.37
C PHE A 90 -20.83 -17.16 -24.71
N CYS A 91 -20.49 -18.31 -24.16
CA CYS A 91 -19.23 -19.01 -24.35
C CYS A 91 -19.43 -20.11 -25.39
N ALA A 92 -18.73 -20.02 -26.51
CA ALA A 92 -18.78 -20.95 -27.63
C ALA A 92 -17.40 -21.49 -27.99
N ALA A 93 -17.34 -22.73 -28.47
CA ALA A 93 -16.09 -23.36 -28.85
C ALA A 93 -15.38 -22.57 -29.98
N GLY A 94 -14.07 -22.38 -29.85
CA GLY A 94 -13.25 -21.69 -30.85
C GLY A 94 -13.24 -20.16 -30.77
N GLN A 95 -13.92 -19.57 -29.78
CA GLN A 95 -13.80 -18.14 -29.49
C GLN A 95 -12.37 -17.73 -29.11
N SER A 96 -12.04 -16.47 -29.39
CA SER A 96 -10.68 -15.94 -29.34
C SER A 96 -10.66 -14.49 -28.91
N VAL A 97 -9.55 -14.02 -28.33
CA VAL A 97 -9.31 -12.60 -28.04
C VAL A 97 -8.50 -11.96 -29.17
N PRO A 98 -8.95 -10.83 -29.76
CA PRO A 98 -8.14 -10.09 -30.72
C PRO A 98 -6.93 -9.42 -30.04
N LEU A 99 -5.75 -9.67 -30.61
CA LEU A 99 -4.47 -9.09 -30.20
C LEU A 99 -3.83 -8.35 -31.38
N LEU A 100 -3.72 -7.04 -31.27
CA LEU A 100 -3.14 -6.17 -32.28
C LEU A 100 -1.62 -6.07 -32.10
N HIS A 101 -0.86 -6.24 -33.18
CA HIS A 101 0.56 -5.89 -33.21
C HIS A 101 0.73 -4.52 -33.84
N ALA A 102 1.36 -3.59 -33.13
CA ALA A 102 1.72 -2.30 -33.67
C ALA A 102 3.19 -1.95 -33.40
N THR A 103 3.70 -1.01 -34.17
CA THR A 103 5.05 -0.45 -34.00
C THR A 103 5.02 1.08 -34.06
N VAL A 104 5.99 1.71 -33.41
CA VAL A 104 6.19 3.15 -33.45
C VAL A 104 7.67 3.51 -33.59
N ASP A 105 7.98 4.42 -34.49
CA ASP A 105 9.36 4.88 -34.77
C ASP A 105 9.79 6.02 -33.83
N CYS A 106 9.61 5.82 -32.53
CA CYS A 106 10.16 6.67 -31.47
C CYS A 106 10.57 5.82 -30.26
N THR A 107 11.32 6.40 -29.32
CA THR A 107 11.74 5.72 -28.10
C THR A 107 10.84 6.09 -26.93
N LEU A 108 10.66 5.18 -25.97
CA LEU A 108 9.92 5.48 -24.74
C LEU A 108 10.53 6.65 -23.96
N GLU A 109 11.86 6.74 -23.93
CA GLU A 109 12.57 7.86 -23.29
C GLU A 109 12.20 9.22 -23.91
N SER A 110 12.08 9.31 -25.24
CA SER A 110 11.65 10.55 -25.92
C SER A 110 10.24 11.01 -25.56
N LEU A 111 9.45 10.11 -24.98
CA LEU A 111 8.09 10.33 -24.51
C LEU A 111 8.00 10.38 -22.98
N ASN A 112 9.14 10.50 -22.28
CA ASN A 112 9.22 10.43 -20.84
C ASN A 112 8.48 9.21 -20.26
N TYR A 113 8.61 8.06 -20.92
CA TYR A 113 7.99 6.78 -20.52
C TYR A 113 6.47 6.85 -20.34
N LEU A 114 5.81 7.80 -21.01
CA LEU A 114 4.39 8.11 -20.86
C LEU A 114 4.00 8.56 -19.43
N ASP A 115 4.97 9.01 -18.63
CA ASP A 115 4.77 9.41 -17.23
C ASP A 115 4.01 10.74 -17.12
N ASP A 116 4.29 11.69 -18.01
CA ASP A 116 3.66 13.02 -18.06
C ASP A 116 2.87 13.19 -19.37
N ASN A 117 1.92 14.14 -19.41
CA ASN A 117 0.99 14.42 -20.52
C ASN A 117 1.59 14.25 -21.94
N PRO A 118 1.47 13.07 -22.55
CA PRO A 118 1.78 12.90 -23.95
C PRO A 118 0.59 13.40 -24.76
N ASP A 119 0.84 13.79 -26.00
CA ASP A 119 -0.19 14.13 -26.98
C ASP A 119 -1.36 13.14 -26.92
N THR A 120 -2.55 13.63 -26.54
CA THR A 120 -3.75 12.80 -26.33
C THR A 120 -4.04 11.96 -27.56
N GLN A 121 -3.88 12.52 -28.77
CA GLN A 121 -4.18 11.81 -30.00
C GLN A 121 -3.22 10.65 -30.27
N PHE A 122 -1.97 10.76 -29.83
CA PHE A 122 -1.00 9.69 -29.92
C PHE A 122 -1.30 8.57 -28.92
N LEU A 123 -1.64 8.92 -27.68
CA LEU A 123 -2.00 7.93 -26.64
C LEU A 123 -3.21 7.09 -27.04
N GLU A 124 -4.23 7.71 -27.63
CA GLU A 124 -5.43 7.00 -28.07
C GLU A 124 -5.12 5.89 -29.10
N GLN A 125 -4.02 6.02 -29.86
CA GLN A 125 -3.59 4.99 -30.83
C GLN A 125 -2.86 3.81 -30.19
N LEU A 126 -2.44 3.90 -28.92
CA LEU A 126 -1.72 2.83 -28.21
C LEU A 126 -2.64 1.79 -27.55
N VAL A 127 -3.95 2.06 -27.52
CA VAL A 127 -4.95 1.19 -26.87
C VAL A 127 -6.13 1.00 -27.83
N PRO A 128 -6.64 -0.23 -28.01
CA PRO A 128 -7.82 -0.48 -28.83
C PRO A 128 -9.00 0.38 -28.39
N ASP A 129 -9.77 0.89 -29.34
CA ASP A 129 -11.00 1.67 -29.09
C ASP A 129 -12.18 1.05 -29.86
N PRO A 130 -12.58 -0.18 -29.50
CA PRO A 130 -13.72 -0.82 -30.16
C PRO A 130 -14.98 -0.02 -29.90
N ASP A 131 -15.84 0.09 -30.91
CA ASP A 131 -17.15 0.70 -30.71
C ASP A 131 -18.01 -0.15 -29.74
N PRO A 132 -19.10 0.41 -29.19
CA PRO A 132 -19.91 -0.29 -28.20
C PRO A 132 -20.48 -1.64 -28.66
N GLU A 133 -20.78 -1.82 -29.95
CA GLU A 133 -21.34 -3.08 -30.47
C GLU A 133 -20.22 -4.10 -30.72
N GLU A 134 -19.10 -3.67 -31.30
CA GLU A 134 -17.90 -4.50 -31.45
C GLU A 134 -17.40 -5.04 -30.10
N ASN A 135 -17.46 -4.22 -29.05
CA ASN A 135 -17.04 -4.61 -27.70
C ASN A 135 -18.04 -5.56 -27.00
N LEU A 136 -19.28 -5.68 -27.48
CA LEU A 136 -20.16 -6.76 -27.01
C LEU A 136 -19.75 -8.09 -27.64
N VAL A 137 -19.35 -8.08 -28.92
CA VAL A 137 -18.85 -9.27 -29.62
C VAL A 137 -17.51 -9.72 -29.06
N ASN A 138 -16.58 -8.78 -28.86
CA ASN A 138 -15.24 -8.99 -28.33
C ASN A 138 -15.01 -8.12 -27.09
N PRO A 139 -15.43 -8.55 -25.90
CA PRO A 139 -15.39 -7.76 -24.68
C PRO A 139 -13.99 -7.59 -24.09
N CYS A 140 -12.99 -8.25 -24.66
CA CYS A 140 -11.58 -8.02 -24.39
C CYS A 140 -10.83 -7.89 -25.71
N VAL A 141 -10.12 -6.77 -25.89
CA VAL A 141 -9.24 -6.52 -27.03
C VAL A 141 -7.91 -5.99 -26.50
N LEU A 142 -6.80 -6.55 -26.97
CA LEU A 142 -5.46 -6.20 -26.52
C LEU A 142 -4.61 -5.66 -27.68
N GLN A 143 -3.63 -4.82 -27.38
CA GLN A 143 -2.65 -4.32 -28.34
C GLN A 143 -1.25 -4.32 -27.73
N VAL A 144 -0.29 -4.88 -28.45
CA VAL A 144 1.14 -4.72 -28.15
C VAL A 144 1.72 -3.73 -29.14
N THR A 145 2.24 -2.61 -28.64
CA THR A 145 2.94 -1.61 -29.46
C THR A 145 4.42 -1.58 -29.11
N VAL A 146 5.28 -1.98 -30.04
CA VAL A 146 6.73 -2.01 -29.86
C VAL A 146 7.37 -0.69 -30.32
N PHE A 147 8.21 -0.12 -29.47
CA PHE A 147 8.92 1.14 -29.69
C PHE A 147 10.30 0.87 -30.31
N LYS A 148 10.89 1.90 -30.93
CA LYS A 148 12.22 1.84 -31.56
C LYS A 148 13.32 1.37 -30.61
N CYS A 149 13.19 1.66 -29.31
CA CYS A 149 14.13 1.22 -28.27
C CYS A 149 13.93 -0.23 -27.81
N GLY A 150 13.00 -0.99 -28.40
CA GLY A 150 12.66 -2.35 -28.00
C GLY A 150 11.70 -2.47 -26.82
N GLY A 151 11.50 -1.40 -26.05
CA GLY A 151 10.42 -1.32 -25.05
C GLY A 151 9.04 -1.36 -25.72
N TYR A 152 8.00 -1.69 -24.96
CA TYR A 152 6.67 -1.88 -25.52
C TYR A 152 5.56 -1.40 -24.58
N THR A 153 4.38 -1.15 -25.14
CA THR A 153 3.15 -0.95 -24.36
C THR A 153 2.16 -2.08 -24.61
N LEU A 154 1.50 -2.53 -23.54
CA LEU A 154 0.35 -3.42 -23.58
C LEU A 154 -0.91 -2.61 -23.30
N GLY A 155 -1.64 -2.24 -24.36
CA GLY A 155 -2.94 -1.59 -24.29
C GLY A 155 -4.05 -2.62 -24.13
N ALA A 156 -4.99 -2.35 -23.23
CA ALA A 156 -6.14 -3.21 -22.96
C ALA A 156 -7.44 -2.41 -23.04
N ALA A 157 -8.41 -2.96 -23.76
CA ALA A 157 -9.80 -2.53 -23.78
C ALA A 157 -10.65 -3.70 -23.28
N ILE A 158 -11.21 -3.58 -22.08
CA ILE A 158 -11.99 -4.64 -21.45
C ILE A 158 -13.35 -4.08 -21.03
N HIS A 159 -14.44 -4.73 -21.43
CA HIS A 159 -15.78 -4.37 -21.00
C HIS A 159 -15.90 -4.52 -19.47
N HIS A 160 -16.25 -3.44 -18.78
CA HIS A 160 -16.15 -3.38 -17.32
C HIS A 160 -17.11 -4.36 -16.61
N SER A 161 -18.17 -4.85 -17.27
CA SER A 161 -18.99 -5.97 -16.78
C SER A 161 -18.23 -7.29 -16.58
N LEU A 162 -17.07 -7.48 -17.22
CA LEU A 162 -16.27 -8.69 -17.01
C LEU A 162 -15.52 -8.65 -15.67
N CYS A 163 -14.86 -7.53 -15.38
CA CYS A 163 -14.00 -7.39 -14.22
C CYS A 163 -13.79 -5.92 -13.81
N ASP A 164 -13.52 -5.70 -12.53
CA ASP A 164 -12.94 -4.46 -12.04
C ASP A 164 -11.40 -4.43 -12.22
N GLY A 165 -10.75 -3.35 -11.79
CA GLY A 165 -9.30 -3.19 -11.93
C GLY A 165 -8.48 -4.28 -11.23
N LEU A 166 -8.95 -4.82 -10.10
CA LEU A 166 -8.26 -5.91 -9.40
C LEU A 166 -8.43 -7.24 -10.15
N GLY A 167 -9.63 -7.53 -10.64
CA GLY A 167 -9.90 -8.69 -11.47
C GLY A 167 -9.08 -8.68 -12.76
N GLY A 168 -8.96 -7.52 -13.40
CA GLY A 168 -8.06 -7.33 -14.54
C GLY A 168 -6.60 -7.60 -14.18
N THR A 169 -6.10 -7.10 -13.05
CA THR A 169 -4.73 -7.37 -12.60
C THR A 169 -4.49 -8.87 -12.33
N LEU A 170 -5.46 -9.60 -11.76
CA LEU A 170 -5.35 -11.06 -11.56
C LEU A 170 -5.14 -11.79 -12.90
N PHE A 171 -5.92 -11.44 -13.92
CA PHE A 171 -5.76 -11.99 -15.26
C PHE A 171 -4.38 -11.71 -15.85
N PHE A 172 -3.90 -10.45 -15.78
CA PHE A 172 -2.59 -10.11 -16.33
C PHE A 172 -1.43 -10.73 -15.53
N ASN A 173 -1.55 -10.90 -14.22
CA ASN A 173 -0.58 -11.64 -13.41
C ASN A 173 -0.53 -13.12 -13.82
N ALA A 174 -1.69 -13.76 -14.02
CA ALA A 174 -1.76 -15.13 -14.52
C ALA A 174 -1.09 -15.28 -15.90
N MET A 175 -1.34 -14.36 -16.83
CA MET A 175 -0.62 -14.33 -18.10
C MET A 175 0.89 -14.18 -17.90
N ALA A 176 1.32 -13.26 -17.03
CA ALA A 176 2.72 -12.98 -16.78
C ALA A 176 3.45 -14.19 -16.16
N GLU A 177 2.83 -14.90 -15.22
CA GLU A 177 3.37 -16.14 -14.65
C GLU A 177 3.58 -17.22 -15.72
N LEU A 178 2.59 -17.42 -16.59
CA LEU A 178 2.66 -18.37 -17.69
C LEU A 178 3.73 -17.98 -18.72
N ALA A 179 3.89 -16.68 -19.00
CA ALA A 179 4.95 -16.16 -19.86
C ALA A 179 6.35 -16.48 -19.31
N ARG A 180 6.52 -16.47 -17.98
CA ARG A 180 7.76 -16.84 -17.28
C ARG A 180 7.96 -18.36 -17.15
N GLY A 181 7.07 -19.17 -17.73
CA GLY A 181 7.18 -20.63 -17.76
C GLY A 181 6.58 -21.35 -16.56
N ALA A 182 5.73 -20.69 -15.77
CA ALA A 182 4.97 -21.37 -14.72
C ALA A 182 4.07 -22.46 -15.33
N SER A 183 4.01 -23.63 -14.69
CA SER A 183 3.13 -24.73 -15.13
C SER A 183 1.66 -24.52 -14.75
N HIS A 184 1.42 -23.77 -13.66
CA HIS A 184 0.12 -23.44 -13.12
C HIS A 184 0.15 -22.00 -12.59
N VAL A 185 -1.01 -21.34 -12.60
CA VAL A 185 -1.18 -20.00 -12.03
C VAL A 185 -1.20 -20.07 -10.50
N SER A 186 -0.69 -19.05 -9.83
CA SER A 186 -0.61 -18.97 -8.37
C SER A 186 -1.97 -18.84 -7.68
N VAL A 187 -2.95 -18.27 -8.38
CA VAL A 187 -4.33 -18.06 -7.90
C VAL A 187 -5.30 -18.60 -8.94
N ASP A 188 -6.02 -19.65 -8.57
CA ASP A 188 -7.05 -20.25 -9.43
C ASP A 188 -8.23 -19.28 -9.64
N PRO A 189 -8.64 -18.98 -10.88
CA PRO A 189 -9.75 -18.08 -11.13
C PRO A 189 -11.08 -18.68 -10.71
N VAL A 190 -11.90 -17.87 -10.03
CA VAL A 190 -13.24 -18.24 -9.58
C VAL A 190 -14.29 -17.43 -10.32
N TRP A 191 -15.20 -18.12 -11.03
CA TRP A 191 -16.31 -17.47 -11.74
C TRP A 191 -17.49 -17.15 -10.80
N ASN A 192 -18.28 -18.15 -10.38
CA ASN A 192 -19.35 -18.14 -9.37
C ASN A 192 -20.10 -16.79 -9.12
N ARG A 193 -20.40 -16.02 -10.17
CA ARG A 193 -20.90 -14.64 -10.08
C ARG A 193 -22.25 -14.56 -9.37
N ALA A 194 -23.22 -15.31 -9.90
CA ALA A 194 -24.60 -15.29 -9.41
C ALA A 194 -24.76 -15.89 -8.01
N SER A 195 -23.94 -16.86 -7.61
CA SER A 195 -24.03 -17.46 -6.28
C SER A 195 -23.37 -16.59 -5.21
N LEU A 196 -22.26 -15.92 -5.53
CA LEU A 196 -21.55 -15.06 -4.58
C LEU A 196 -22.23 -13.70 -4.43
N LEU A 197 -22.62 -13.07 -5.55
CA LEU A 197 -23.17 -11.71 -5.62
C LEU A 197 -24.51 -11.65 -6.37
N GLY A 198 -25.36 -12.64 -6.14
CA GLY A 198 -26.77 -12.63 -6.55
C GLY A 198 -27.69 -11.93 -5.54
N PRO A 199 -28.94 -11.65 -5.94
CA PRO A 199 -29.92 -10.96 -5.12
C PRO A 199 -30.48 -11.87 -4.04
N ARG A 200 -30.96 -11.25 -2.96
CA ARG A 200 -31.62 -11.97 -1.88
C ARG A 200 -33.03 -12.40 -2.30
N VAL A 201 -33.54 -13.42 -1.63
CA VAL A 201 -34.90 -13.92 -1.84
C VAL A 201 -35.67 -13.85 -0.51
N PRO A 202 -36.63 -12.92 -0.35
CA PRO A 202 -36.98 -11.84 -1.28
C PRO A 202 -35.93 -10.70 -1.31
N PRO A 203 -35.87 -9.90 -2.39
CA PRO A 203 -35.00 -8.72 -2.44
C PRO A 203 -35.41 -7.68 -1.40
N ARG A 204 -34.44 -7.01 -0.78
CA ARG A 204 -34.64 -6.02 0.28
C ARG A 204 -33.63 -4.87 0.13
N VAL A 205 -34.09 -3.63 0.23
CA VAL A 205 -33.22 -2.45 0.17
C VAL A 205 -33.28 -1.72 1.50
N GLU A 206 -32.31 -1.98 2.39
CA GLU A 206 -32.21 -1.33 3.71
C GLU A 206 -31.24 -0.15 3.69
N ALA A 207 -30.19 -0.24 2.87
CA ALA A 207 -29.24 0.85 2.69
C ALA A 207 -29.81 1.96 1.78
N PRO A 208 -29.38 3.22 1.97
CA PRO A 208 -29.92 4.38 1.24
C PRO A 208 -29.40 4.49 -0.21
N VAL A 209 -29.47 3.42 -1.00
CA VAL A 209 -29.01 3.39 -2.40
C VAL A 209 -29.81 4.38 -3.28
N HIS A 210 -31.11 4.48 -3.02
CA HIS A 210 -32.05 5.38 -3.70
C HIS A 210 -31.78 6.87 -3.45
N GLU A 211 -30.98 7.24 -2.44
CA GLU A 211 -30.57 8.63 -2.21
C GLU A 211 -29.57 9.11 -3.28
N PHE A 212 -28.87 8.17 -3.93
CA PHE A 212 -27.74 8.47 -4.82
C PHE A 212 -27.98 8.04 -6.25
N LEU A 213 -28.74 6.97 -6.49
CA LEU A 213 -29.12 6.52 -7.83
C LEU A 213 -30.54 6.99 -8.17
N SER A 214 -30.74 7.45 -9.40
CA SER A 214 -32.07 7.78 -9.93
C SER A 214 -32.56 6.71 -10.91
N LEU A 215 -33.87 6.71 -11.16
CA LEU A 215 -34.54 5.82 -12.10
C LEU A 215 -35.02 6.65 -13.31
N GLU A 216 -34.22 6.67 -14.37
CA GLU A 216 -34.44 7.46 -15.57
C GLU A 216 -34.31 6.58 -16.82
N LYS A 217 -35.42 5.99 -17.24
CA LYS A 217 -35.45 5.09 -18.39
C LYS A 217 -34.96 5.79 -19.67
N GLY A 218 -33.93 5.21 -20.29
CA GLY A 218 -33.32 5.71 -21.52
C GLY A 218 -32.28 6.81 -21.31
N PHE A 219 -32.04 7.26 -20.08
CA PHE A 219 -30.94 8.19 -19.79
C PHE A 219 -29.62 7.42 -19.68
N SER A 220 -28.61 7.86 -20.44
CA SER A 220 -27.23 7.41 -20.28
C SER A 220 -26.40 8.54 -19.67
N PRO A 221 -25.68 8.30 -18.56
CA PRO A 221 -24.77 9.31 -18.01
C PRO A 221 -23.62 9.63 -18.97
N TYR A 222 -23.35 8.77 -19.96
CA TYR A 222 -22.24 8.91 -20.89
C TYR A 222 -22.60 9.57 -22.22
N SER A 223 -23.89 9.79 -22.49
CA SER A 223 -24.34 10.50 -23.71
C SER A 223 -24.42 12.02 -23.53
N GLN A 224 -23.79 12.57 -22.50
CA GLN A 224 -23.81 14.00 -22.22
C GLN A 224 -22.87 14.74 -23.19
N GLU A 225 -23.42 15.68 -23.97
CA GLU A 225 -22.63 16.58 -24.82
C GLU A 225 -21.93 17.65 -23.97
N ILE A 226 -20.78 17.30 -23.40
CA ILE A 226 -19.96 18.23 -22.59
C ILE A 226 -18.89 18.98 -23.40
N GLY A 227 -18.86 18.78 -24.72
CA GLY A 227 -17.85 19.35 -25.62
C GLY A 227 -16.49 18.64 -25.55
N PRO A 228 -15.43 19.24 -26.11
CA PRO A 228 -14.09 18.67 -26.05
C PRO A 228 -13.59 18.63 -24.60
N VAL A 229 -12.94 17.53 -24.24
CA VAL A 229 -12.34 17.31 -22.91
C VAL A 229 -10.84 17.21 -23.02
N LEU A 230 -10.15 17.77 -22.04
CA LEU A 230 -8.71 17.65 -21.85
C LEU A 230 -8.42 16.71 -20.69
N ARG A 231 -7.31 15.99 -20.83
CA ARG A 231 -6.72 15.17 -19.78
C ARG A 231 -5.38 15.78 -19.42
N GLU A 232 -5.16 16.04 -18.13
CA GLU A 232 -3.93 16.64 -17.66
C GLU A 232 -3.45 16.01 -16.33
N CYS A 233 -2.16 15.69 -16.27
CA CYS A 233 -1.46 15.27 -15.06
C CYS A 233 -1.12 16.48 -14.19
N PHE A 234 -1.52 16.42 -12.94
CA PHE A 234 -1.19 17.38 -11.90
C PHE A 234 -0.29 16.72 -10.85
N HIS A 235 0.82 17.37 -10.50
CA HIS A 235 1.82 16.83 -9.59
C HIS A 235 1.53 17.25 -8.16
N VAL A 236 1.59 16.30 -7.22
CA VAL A 236 1.36 16.51 -5.80
C VAL A 236 2.60 16.02 -5.05
N SER A 237 3.28 16.92 -4.33
CA SER A 237 4.40 16.55 -3.46
C SER A 237 3.92 16.20 -2.06
N ASP A 238 4.67 15.34 -1.37
CA ASP A 238 4.29 14.86 -0.03
C ASP A 238 4.31 16.01 0.98
N GLU A 239 5.33 16.89 0.93
CA GLU A 239 5.41 18.10 1.78
C GLU A 239 4.13 18.97 1.71
N CYS A 240 3.61 19.17 0.49
CA CYS A 240 2.43 20.00 0.28
C CYS A 240 1.18 19.29 0.82
N LEU A 241 1.07 18.00 0.54
CA LEU A 241 -0.06 17.19 0.99
C LEU A 241 -0.13 17.11 2.52
N ASP A 242 1.01 16.93 3.19
CA ASP A 242 1.09 16.87 4.65
C ASP A 242 0.75 18.21 5.28
N SER A 243 1.25 19.30 4.70
CA SER A 243 0.87 20.66 5.10
C SER A 243 -0.63 20.88 4.94
N PHE A 244 -1.21 20.43 3.83
CA PHE A 244 -2.64 20.55 3.57
C PHE A 244 -3.49 19.73 4.55
N LYS A 245 -3.13 18.47 4.81
CA LYS A 245 -3.80 17.62 5.81
C LYS A 245 -3.70 18.21 7.21
N SER A 246 -2.54 18.77 7.58
CA SER A 246 -2.33 19.43 8.87
C SER A 246 -3.28 20.61 9.06
N ILE A 247 -3.48 21.45 8.03
CA ILE A 247 -4.46 22.54 8.06
C ILE A 247 -5.90 22.03 8.25
N LEU A 248 -6.27 20.92 7.59
CA LEU A 248 -7.59 20.32 7.79
C LEU A 248 -7.74 19.77 9.20
N PHE A 249 -6.71 19.14 9.75
CA PHE A 249 -6.68 18.63 11.12
C PHE A 249 -6.82 19.75 12.15
N GLU A 250 -6.07 20.85 12.03
CA GLU A 250 -6.16 22.00 12.94
C GLU A 250 -7.57 22.60 13.01
N ARG A 251 -8.31 22.56 11.90
CA ARG A 251 -9.67 23.13 11.82
C ARG A 251 -10.78 22.18 12.26
N SER A 252 -10.60 20.88 12.07
CA SER A 252 -11.65 19.88 12.28
C SER A 252 -11.41 18.94 13.46
N GLY A 253 -10.16 18.79 13.91
CA GLY A 253 -9.73 17.75 14.84
C GLY A 253 -9.74 16.33 14.26
N LEU A 254 -9.98 16.17 12.95
CA LEU A 254 -10.09 14.88 12.27
C LEU A 254 -8.90 14.63 11.34
N ASN A 255 -8.44 13.38 11.30
CA ASN A 255 -7.46 12.91 10.32
C ASN A 255 -8.15 12.40 9.04
N PHE A 256 -7.63 12.83 7.89
CA PHE A 256 -8.14 12.48 6.57
C PHE A 256 -7.09 11.73 5.75
N THR A 257 -7.52 10.68 5.04
CA THR A 257 -6.67 10.02 4.05
C THR A 257 -6.37 10.97 2.89
N THR A 258 -5.30 10.69 2.13
CA THR A 258 -4.97 11.46 0.91
C THR A 258 -6.16 11.53 -0.05
N PHE A 259 -6.86 10.41 -0.24
CA PHE A 259 -8.04 10.33 -1.10
C PHE A 259 -9.19 11.22 -0.60
N GLU A 260 -9.44 11.27 0.71
CA GLU A 260 -10.48 12.14 1.30
C GLU A 260 -10.14 13.62 1.17
N ALA A 261 -8.95 14.02 1.62
CA ALA A 261 -8.54 15.41 1.68
C ALA A 261 -8.38 15.99 0.26
N LEU A 262 -7.56 15.35 -0.57
CA LEU A 262 -7.27 15.83 -1.91
C LEU A 262 -8.47 15.62 -2.85
N GLY A 263 -9.23 14.53 -2.69
CA GLY A 263 -10.47 14.31 -3.44
C GLY A 263 -11.51 15.39 -3.19
N ALA A 264 -11.71 15.80 -1.92
CA ALA A 264 -12.59 16.93 -1.58
C ALA A 264 -12.14 18.23 -2.24
N PHE A 265 -10.84 18.52 -2.22
CA PHE A 265 -10.26 19.70 -2.86
C PHE A 265 -10.49 19.69 -4.38
N ILE A 266 -10.11 18.60 -5.05
CA ILE A 266 -10.24 18.46 -6.51
C ILE A 266 -11.70 18.56 -6.91
N TRP A 267 -12.61 17.90 -6.20
CA TRP A 267 -14.04 17.94 -6.51
C TRP A 267 -14.58 19.37 -6.49
N ARG A 268 -14.28 20.12 -5.44
CA ARG A 268 -14.66 21.53 -5.34
C ARG A 268 -14.02 22.37 -6.45
N ALA A 269 -12.74 22.17 -6.73
CA ALA A 269 -12.03 22.90 -7.79
C ALA A 269 -12.64 22.62 -9.17
N LYS A 270 -12.97 21.36 -9.51
CA LYS A 270 -13.63 20.99 -10.77
C LYS A 270 -15.00 21.65 -10.91
N VAL A 271 -15.82 21.61 -9.86
CA VAL A 271 -17.16 22.19 -9.87
C VAL A 271 -17.11 23.72 -10.01
N LYS A 272 -16.17 24.38 -9.30
CA LYS A 272 -15.94 25.82 -9.39
C LYS A 272 -15.44 26.23 -10.78
N ALA A 273 -14.43 25.53 -11.32
CA ALA A 273 -13.87 25.79 -12.63
C ALA A 273 -14.88 25.58 -13.77
N SER A 274 -15.81 24.64 -13.61
CA SER A 274 -16.86 24.36 -14.58
C SER A 274 -18.06 25.33 -14.50
N ALA A 275 -18.04 26.29 -13.57
CA ALA A 275 -19.11 27.26 -13.35
C ALA A 275 -20.52 26.64 -13.26
N ILE A 276 -20.63 25.50 -12.58
CA ILE A 276 -21.91 24.79 -12.43
C ILE A 276 -22.89 25.67 -11.62
N PRO A 277 -24.15 25.84 -12.06
CA PRO A 277 -25.14 26.64 -11.34
C PRO A 277 -25.33 26.14 -9.91
N GLY A 278 -25.39 27.07 -8.95
CA GLY A 278 -25.34 26.76 -7.52
C GLY A 278 -26.44 25.81 -7.01
N ASN A 279 -27.60 25.78 -7.67
CA ASN A 279 -28.74 24.92 -7.33
C ASN A 279 -28.60 23.47 -7.86
N GLU A 280 -27.72 23.22 -8.82
CA GLU A 280 -27.51 21.89 -9.39
C GLU A 280 -26.88 20.94 -8.37
N LYS A 281 -27.29 19.67 -8.40
CA LYS A 281 -26.70 18.62 -7.59
C LYS A 281 -25.46 18.07 -8.29
N VAL A 282 -24.38 17.98 -7.53
CA VAL A 282 -23.10 17.39 -7.96
C VAL A 282 -22.78 16.20 -7.07
N LYS A 283 -22.15 15.18 -7.67
CA LYS A 283 -21.82 13.93 -6.97
C LYS A 283 -20.32 13.64 -7.04
N PHE A 284 -19.76 13.23 -5.91
CA PHE A 284 -18.45 12.59 -5.81
C PHE A 284 -18.68 11.08 -5.84
N ALA A 285 -18.27 10.41 -6.91
CA ALA A 285 -18.42 8.98 -7.10
C ALA A 285 -17.06 8.29 -6.98
N TYR A 286 -17.00 7.18 -6.25
CA TYR A 286 -15.80 6.35 -6.17
C TYR A 286 -16.19 4.89 -5.95
N SER A 287 -15.27 3.98 -6.23
CA SER A 287 -15.46 2.56 -5.97
C SER A 287 -14.72 2.14 -4.70
N ILE A 288 -15.32 1.23 -3.94
CA ILE A 288 -14.69 0.60 -2.77
C ILE A 288 -14.65 -0.91 -2.97
N ASN A 289 -13.50 -1.53 -2.68
CA ASN A 289 -13.35 -2.98 -2.74
C ASN A 289 -14.08 -3.64 -1.57
N MET A 290 -15.03 -4.52 -1.88
CA MET A 290 -15.90 -5.18 -0.91
C MET A 290 -15.63 -6.67 -0.76
N ARG A 291 -14.60 -7.20 -1.43
CA ARG A 291 -14.26 -8.65 -1.43
C ARG A 291 -14.14 -9.23 -0.02
N LYS A 292 -13.55 -8.50 0.93
CA LYS A 292 -13.39 -8.95 2.33
C LYS A 292 -14.62 -8.68 3.20
N GLN A 293 -15.42 -7.69 2.84
CA GLN A 293 -16.52 -7.16 3.65
C GLN A 293 -17.83 -7.90 3.42
N VAL A 294 -18.05 -8.41 2.21
CA VAL A 294 -19.24 -9.23 1.93
C VAL A 294 -19.20 -10.52 2.73
N LYS A 295 -20.36 -11.04 3.11
CA LYS A 295 -20.50 -12.28 3.87
C LYS A 295 -21.17 -13.36 3.04
N PRO A 296 -20.53 -14.54 2.83
CA PRO A 296 -19.11 -14.82 3.11
C PRO A 296 -18.16 -13.99 2.23
N PRO A 297 -16.89 -13.79 2.63
CA PRO A 297 -15.90 -13.10 1.81
C PRO A 297 -15.73 -13.74 0.43
N LEU A 298 -15.46 -12.93 -0.58
CA LEU A 298 -15.19 -13.42 -1.93
C LEU A 298 -13.85 -14.17 -1.95
N PRO A 299 -13.77 -15.32 -2.65
CA PRO A 299 -12.53 -16.04 -2.84
C PRO A 299 -11.43 -15.17 -3.45
N THR A 300 -10.16 -15.46 -3.13
CA THR A 300 -9.00 -14.72 -3.66
C THR A 300 -8.95 -14.71 -5.19
N GLY A 301 -9.39 -15.80 -5.83
CA GLY A 301 -9.50 -15.92 -7.29
C GLY A 301 -10.72 -15.26 -7.92
N TYR A 302 -11.61 -14.61 -7.16
CA TYR A 302 -12.75 -13.91 -7.71
C TYR A 302 -12.31 -12.68 -8.51
N TRP A 303 -12.39 -12.79 -9.84
CA TRP A 303 -11.90 -11.78 -10.77
C TRP A 303 -13.01 -10.92 -11.39
N GLY A 304 -14.23 -11.01 -10.87
CA GLY A 304 -15.35 -10.15 -11.27
C GLY A 304 -15.35 -8.75 -10.69
N ASN A 305 -16.44 -8.01 -10.90
CA ASN A 305 -16.66 -6.80 -10.13
C ASN A 305 -16.92 -7.18 -8.67
N GLY A 306 -15.93 -6.90 -7.81
CA GLY A 306 -16.00 -7.03 -6.36
C GLY A 306 -15.95 -5.68 -5.65
N CYS A 307 -16.06 -4.60 -6.43
CA CYS A 307 -16.16 -3.24 -5.94
C CYS A 307 -17.59 -2.72 -6.08
N VAL A 308 -18.04 -1.91 -5.12
CA VAL A 308 -19.34 -1.22 -5.18
C VAL A 308 -19.14 0.29 -5.33
N ALA A 309 -20.06 0.94 -6.05
CA ALA A 309 -20.05 2.40 -6.22
C ALA A 309 -20.61 3.09 -4.96
N MET A 310 -19.89 4.11 -4.51
CA MET A 310 -20.28 5.00 -3.41
C MET A 310 -20.39 6.43 -3.93
N TYR A 311 -21.35 7.17 -3.39
CA TYR A 311 -21.64 8.54 -3.80
C TYR A 311 -21.74 9.46 -2.59
N VAL A 312 -21.22 10.69 -2.74
CA VAL A 312 -21.50 11.82 -1.87
C VAL A 312 -22.15 12.91 -2.71
N GLN A 313 -23.28 13.44 -2.28
CA GLN A 313 -24.06 14.42 -3.03
C GLN A 313 -24.16 15.75 -2.27
N LEU A 314 -23.93 16.86 -2.96
CA LEU A 314 -24.13 18.23 -2.49
C LEU A 314 -24.73 19.08 -3.61
N SER A 315 -25.30 20.23 -3.29
CA SER A 315 -25.47 21.27 -4.33
C SER A 315 -24.11 21.89 -4.68
N ALA A 316 -23.96 22.40 -5.91
CA ALA A 316 -22.73 23.07 -6.33
C ALA A 316 -22.40 24.27 -5.43
N LYS A 317 -23.42 25.01 -4.96
CA LYS A 317 -23.24 26.11 -4.00
C LYS A 317 -22.69 25.61 -2.66
N GLU A 318 -23.29 24.58 -2.08
CA GLU A 318 -22.82 24.00 -0.81
C GLU A 318 -21.38 23.53 -0.91
N LEU A 319 -21.00 22.83 -1.99
CA LEU A 319 -19.65 22.33 -2.19
C LEU A 319 -18.61 23.45 -2.26
N VAL A 320 -18.95 24.57 -2.92
CA VAL A 320 -18.04 25.70 -3.11
C VAL A 320 -17.91 26.55 -1.84
N GLU A 321 -19.01 26.77 -1.12
CA GLU A 321 -19.06 27.64 0.07
C GLU A 321 -18.59 26.94 1.35
N LYS A 322 -18.78 25.61 1.46
CA LYS A 322 -18.39 24.86 2.66
C LYS A 322 -16.88 24.81 2.86
N PRO A 323 -16.42 24.77 4.13
CA PRO A 323 -15.04 24.44 4.44
C PRO A 323 -14.66 23.06 3.86
N ILE A 324 -13.45 22.95 3.30
CA ILE A 324 -13.00 21.70 2.65
C ILE A 324 -13.04 20.51 3.62
N TRP A 325 -12.71 20.74 4.89
CA TRP A 325 -12.69 19.68 5.89
C TRP A 325 -14.09 19.09 6.14
N GLU A 326 -15.18 19.86 5.98
CA GLU A 326 -16.55 19.32 6.05
C GLU A 326 -16.81 18.40 4.86
N THR A 327 -16.38 18.79 3.65
CA THR A 327 -16.49 17.96 2.45
C THR A 327 -15.66 16.68 2.60
N ALA A 328 -14.43 16.78 3.11
CA ALA A 328 -13.58 15.62 3.38
C ALA A 328 -14.19 14.70 4.45
N GLU A 329 -14.83 15.25 5.48
CA GLU A 329 -15.57 14.50 6.49
C GLU A 329 -16.78 13.77 5.89
N LEU A 330 -17.53 14.37 4.96
CA LEU A 330 -18.61 13.69 4.25
C LEU A 330 -18.09 12.49 3.44
N ILE A 331 -16.95 12.65 2.75
CA ILE A 331 -16.30 11.55 2.03
C ILE A 331 -15.86 10.46 3.02
N LYS A 332 -15.21 10.82 4.13
CA LYS A 332 -14.80 9.88 5.18
C LYS A 332 -15.98 9.10 5.76
N LYS A 333 -17.07 9.79 6.13
CA LYS A 333 -18.31 9.18 6.64
C LYS A 333 -18.95 8.25 5.62
N SER A 334 -18.90 8.59 4.33
CA SER A 334 -19.45 7.74 3.27
C SER A 334 -18.73 6.39 3.19
N LYS A 335 -17.39 6.37 3.33
CA LYS A 335 -16.61 5.11 3.30
C LYS A 335 -17.02 4.16 4.43
N ASN A 336 -17.30 4.70 5.62
CA ASN A 336 -17.75 3.90 6.77
C ASN A 336 -19.13 3.25 6.58
N LYS A 337 -19.92 3.69 5.59
CA LYS A 337 -21.21 3.07 5.25
C LYS A 337 -21.08 1.85 4.34
N ALA A 338 -19.90 1.62 3.76
CA ALA A 338 -19.64 0.49 2.88
C ALA A 338 -19.55 -0.82 3.68
N THR A 339 -20.70 -1.44 3.89
CA THR A 339 -20.88 -2.67 4.66
C THR A 339 -21.42 -3.79 3.77
N ASP A 340 -21.43 -5.03 4.26
CA ASP A 340 -22.10 -6.15 3.57
C ASP A 340 -23.56 -5.80 3.23
N GLU A 341 -24.32 -5.23 4.18
CA GLU A 341 -25.71 -4.84 3.94
C GLU A 341 -25.84 -3.76 2.85
N TYR A 342 -24.88 -2.81 2.75
CA TYR A 342 -24.88 -1.86 1.65
C TYR A 342 -24.74 -2.56 0.30
N VAL A 343 -23.81 -3.51 0.17
CA VAL A 343 -23.61 -4.27 -1.07
C VAL A 343 -24.85 -5.10 -1.42
N ARG A 344 -25.43 -5.80 -0.44
CA ARG A 344 -26.65 -6.60 -0.65
C ARG A 344 -27.85 -5.73 -1.02
N SER A 345 -28.02 -4.60 -0.36
CA SER A 345 -29.05 -3.60 -0.71
C SER A 345 -28.82 -3.00 -2.10
N PHE A 346 -27.57 -2.77 -2.51
CA PHE A 346 -27.25 -2.31 -3.87
C PHE A 346 -27.64 -3.37 -4.89
N ILE A 347 -27.23 -4.63 -4.70
CA ILE A 347 -27.60 -5.76 -5.56
C ILE A 347 -29.12 -5.90 -5.68
N ASP A 348 -29.85 -5.87 -4.57
CA ASP A 348 -31.31 -6.00 -4.56
C ASP A 348 -31.99 -4.79 -5.21
N PHE A 349 -31.45 -3.58 -5.03
CA PHE A 349 -31.94 -2.39 -5.72
C PHE A 349 -31.77 -2.54 -7.24
N GLN A 350 -30.62 -3.07 -7.69
CA GLN A 350 -30.41 -3.40 -9.10
C GLN A 350 -31.44 -4.43 -9.56
N ASP A 351 -31.70 -5.48 -8.78
CA ASP A 351 -32.66 -6.54 -9.11
C ASP A 351 -34.07 -6.00 -9.34
N LEU A 352 -34.56 -5.20 -8.38
CA LEU A 352 -35.91 -4.64 -8.38
C LEU A 352 -36.15 -3.57 -9.44
N HIS A 353 -35.10 -2.84 -9.85
CA HIS A 353 -35.27 -1.61 -10.64
C HIS A 353 -34.53 -1.56 -11.97
N TYR A 354 -33.86 -2.64 -12.40
CA TYR A 354 -33.07 -2.65 -13.64
C TYR A 354 -33.84 -2.12 -14.87
N GLY A 355 -35.08 -2.59 -15.07
CA GLY A 355 -35.94 -2.16 -16.18
C GLY A 355 -36.44 -0.70 -16.09
N ASN A 356 -36.22 -0.03 -14.96
CA ASN A 356 -36.62 1.35 -14.71
C ASN A 356 -35.55 2.37 -15.11
N GLY A 357 -34.36 1.92 -15.52
CA GLY A 357 -33.27 2.78 -15.99
C GLY A 357 -32.42 3.36 -14.87
N ILE A 358 -31.72 2.50 -14.13
CA ILE A 358 -30.87 2.93 -13.02
C ILE A 358 -29.69 3.77 -13.54
N THR A 359 -29.48 4.95 -12.94
CA THR A 359 -28.39 5.84 -13.33
C THR A 359 -27.84 6.64 -12.15
N ALA A 360 -26.54 6.96 -12.22
CA ALA A 360 -25.93 7.94 -11.34
C ALA A 360 -26.38 9.39 -11.63
N GLY A 361 -27.07 9.64 -12.75
CA GLY A 361 -27.59 10.95 -13.15
C GLY A 361 -26.49 11.89 -13.69
N LYS A 362 -26.77 13.19 -13.72
CA LYS A 362 -25.85 14.23 -14.17
C LYS A 362 -24.94 14.74 -13.04
N GLY A 363 -23.89 15.48 -13.40
CA GLY A 363 -23.02 16.16 -12.42
C GLY A 363 -22.12 15.24 -11.59
N VAL A 364 -21.86 14.02 -12.09
CA VAL A 364 -21.04 13.01 -11.42
C VAL A 364 -19.56 13.20 -11.75
N ASN A 365 -18.73 13.31 -10.71
CA ASN A 365 -17.28 13.31 -10.81
C ASN A 365 -16.75 11.99 -10.24
N GLY A 366 -16.17 11.15 -11.09
CA GLY A 366 -15.64 9.85 -10.72
C GLY A 366 -14.19 9.97 -10.23
N PHE A 367 -13.88 9.33 -9.10
CA PHE A 367 -12.56 9.30 -8.49
C PHE A 367 -12.13 7.86 -8.25
N THR A 368 -10.89 7.54 -8.60
CA THR A 368 -10.32 6.22 -8.34
C THR A 368 -8.83 6.33 -8.06
N ASP A 369 -8.32 5.43 -7.23
CA ASP A 369 -6.92 5.41 -6.80
C ASP A 369 -6.23 4.16 -7.32
N TRP A 370 -5.34 4.36 -8.29
CA TRP A 370 -4.60 3.29 -8.97
C TRP A 370 -3.19 3.11 -8.41
N ARG A 371 -2.81 3.87 -7.37
CA ARG A 371 -1.51 3.72 -6.69
C ARG A 371 -1.36 2.38 -5.99
N HIS A 372 -2.48 1.74 -5.64
CA HIS A 372 -2.52 0.52 -4.82
C HIS A 372 -3.15 -0.68 -5.52
N LEU A 373 -3.34 -0.64 -6.85
CA LEU A 373 -3.97 -1.74 -7.60
C LEU A 373 -3.05 -2.92 -7.93
N GLY A 374 -1.80 -2.89 -7.47
CA GLY A 374 -0.82 -3.96 -7.68
C GLY A 374 -0.36 -4.11 -9.12
N HIS A 375 -0.54 -3.10 -9.99
CA HIS A 375 -0.16 -3.25 -11.39
C HIS A 375 1.35 -3.46 -11.61
N SER A 376 2.19 -3.05 -10.67
CA SER A 376 3.64 -3.27 -10.69
C SER A 376 4.03 -4.75 -10.63
N THR A 377 3.16 -5.65 -10.17
CA THR A 377 3.46 -7.08 -10.06
C THR A 377 3.38 -7.84 -11.38
N VAL A 378 2.82 -7.22 -12.43
CA VAL A 378 2.61 -7.86 -13.73
C VAL A 378 3.94 -7.90 -14.49
N ASP A 379 4.76 -8.91 -14.27
CA ASP A 379 6.09 -9.04 -14.87
C ASP A 379 6.15 -10.12 -15.98
N PHE A 380 6.18 -9.76 -17.26
CA PHE A 380 6.25 -10.77 -18.33
C PHE A 380 7.65 -11.42 -18.52
N GLY A 381 8.60 -11.17 -17.61
CA GLY A 381 10.01 -11.56 -17.71
C GLY A 381 10.97 -10.40 -18.01
N TRP A 382 10.44 -9.17 -18.06
CA TRP A 382 11.21 -7.94 -18.32
C TRP A 382 11.13 -6.93 -17.16
N GLY A 383 10.63 -7.36 -16.01
CA GLY A 383 10.21 -6.51 -14.92
C GLY A 383 8.75 -6.05 -15.07
N GLY A 384 8.21 -5.54 -13.96
CA GLY A 384 6.88 -4.94 -13.92
C GLY A 384 6.76 -3.69 -14.80
N PRO A 385 5.52 -3.24 -15.10
CA PRO A 385 5.33 -2.06 -15.92
C PRO A 385 5.88 -0.82 -15.23
N VAL A 386 6.63 -0.03 -15.99
CA VAL A 386 7.19 1.23 -15.49
C VAL A 386 6.18 2.37 -15.43
N THR A 387 5.10 2.28 -16.21
CA THR A 387 4.01 3.26 -16.20
C THR A 387 2.70 2.54 -16.46
N VAL A 388 1.65 2.92 -15.74
CA VAL A 388 0.27 2.51 -16.00
C VAL A 388 -0.60 3.73 -16.16
N LEU A 389 -1.33 3.80 -17.27
CA LEU A 389 -2.09 5.00 -17.63
C LEU A 389 -3.51 4.62 -18.07
N PRO A 390 -4.56 5.11 -17.39
CA PRO A 390 -5.93 4.97 -17.85
C PRO A 390 -6.26 5.97 -18.96
N LEU A 391 -7.02 5.51 -19.94
CA LEU A 391 -7.50 6.30 -21.08
C LEU A 391 -9.02 6.51 -21.04
N SER A 392 -9.76 5.65 -20.32
CA SER A 392 -11.22 5.79 -20.22
C SER A 392 -11.66 7.12 -19.63
N ARG A 393 -12.56 7.77 -20.37
CA ARG A 393 -13.27 8.99 -19.96
C ARG A 393 -14.55 8.70 -19.20
N ASN A 394 -15.03 7.45 -19.26
CA ASN A 394 -16.29 7.03 -18.65
C ASN A 394 -16.01 6.12 -17.46
N LEU A 395 -16.48 6.52 -16.27
CA LEU A 395 -16.30 5.75 -15.03
C LEU A 395 -17.40 6.09 -14.01
N LEU A 396 -18.13 5.10 -13.52
CA LEU A 396 -19.13 5.24 -12.43
C LEU A 396 -20.21 6.32 -12.68
N GLY A 397 -20.58 6.52 -13.95
CA GLY A 397 -21.51 7.56 -14.41
C GLY A 397 -20.85 8.93 -14.64
N SER A 398 -19.54 9.05 -14.49
CA SER A 398 -18.78 10.26 -14.79
C SER A 398 -18.18 10.23 -16.19
N VAL A 399 -18.26 11.36 -16.89
CA VAL A 399 -17.57 11.67 -18.16
C VAL A 399 -16.29 12.50 -17.96
N GLU A 400 -16.03 12.91 -16.72
CA GLU A 400 -14.89 13.73 -16.30
C GLU A 400 -14.20 13.05 -15.08
N PRO A 401 -13.60 11.86 -15.23
CA PRO A 401 -13.00 11.12 -14.12
C PRO A 401 -11.68 11.73 -13.65
N CYS A 402 -11.23 11.26 -12.49
CA CYS A 402 -9.98 11.63 -11.86
C CYS A 402 -9.27 10.38 -11.33
N PHE A 403 -7.99 10.21 -11.68
CA PHE A 403 -7.19 9.05 -11.31
C PHE A 403 -5.99 9.49 -10.48
N PHE A 404 -5.79 8.87 -9.32
CA PHE A 404 -4.57 9.01 -8.54
C PHE A 404 -3.60 7.94 -9.05
N LEU A 405 -2.43 8.36 -9.54
CA LEU A 405 -1.46 7.51 -10.21
C LEU A 405 -0.08 7.65 -9.54
N PRO A 406 0.69 6.56 -9.41
CA PRO A 406 2.08 6.67 -9.01
C PRO A 406 2.89 7.33 -10.15
N TYR A 407 4.07 7.85 -9.81
CA TYR A 407 5.05 8.18 -10.84
C TYR A 407 5.55 6.92 -11.54
N SER A 408 6.13 7.11 -12.73
CA SER A 408 6.83 6.03 -13.39
C SER A 408 7.94 5.49 -12.49
N SER A 409 8.13 4.17 -12.48
CA SER A 409 9.20 3.55 -11.69
C SER A 409 10.60 4.04 -12.13
N VAL A 410 10.75 4.49 -13.38
CA VAL A 410 11.99 5.11 -13.90
C VAL A 410 12.24 6.49 -13.30
N SER A 411 11.19 7.17 -12.86
CA SER A 411 11.24 8.50 -12.23
C SER A 411 11.43 8.42 -10.70
N VAL A 412 11.47 7.22 -10.11
CA VAL A 412 11.59 7.03 -8.65
C VAL A 412 12.92 7.62 -8.16
N GLY A 413 12.84 8.47 -7.13
CA GLY A 413 13.97 9.24 -6.60
C GLY A 413 14.24 10.58 -7.30
N ARG A 414 13.60 10.88 -8.43
CA ARG A 414 13.67 12.19 -9.11
C ARG A 414 12.48 13.10 -8.80
N LYS A 415 11.32 12.52 -8.46
CA LYS A 415 10.09 13.23 -8.10
C LYS A 415 9.58 12.72 -6.75
N ASP A 416 9.16 13.65 -5.89
CA ASP A 416 8.54 13.38 -4.58
C ASP A 416 7.01 13.39 -4.71
N GLY A 417 6.31 12.50 -3.99
CA GLY A 417 4.86 12.32 -4.04
C GLY A 417 4.31 11.52 -5.23
N PHE A 418 3.19 11.98 -5.83
CA PHE A 418 2.47 11.26 -6.90
C PHE A 418 1.76 12.23 -7.88
N LYS A 419 1.09 11.68 -8.90
CA LYS A 419 0.35 12.48 -9.90
C LYS A 419 -1.14 12.19 -9.88
N VAL A 420 -1.92 13.21 -10.20
CA VAL A 420 -3.38 13.15 -10.36
C VAL A 420 -3.71 13.45 -11.80
N LEU A 421 -4.28 12.47 -12.50
CA LEU A 421 -4.78 12.65 -13.86
C LEU A 421 -6.21 13.17 -13.78
N VAL A 422 -6.43 14.40 -14.25
CA VAL A 422 -7.74 15.05 -14.26
C VAL A 422 -8.25 15.14 -15.69
N THR A 423 -9.42 14.57 -15.94
CA THR A 423 -10.20 14.82 -17.16
C THR A 423 -11.25 15.88 -16.89
N LEU A 424 -11.27 16.93 -17.71
CA LEU A 424 -12.21 18.05 -17.58
C LEU A 424 -12.44 18.69 -18.96
N ARG A 425 -13.63 19.25 -19.19
CA ARG A 425 -13.92 20.05 -20.40
C ARG A 425 -12.86 21.12 -20.65
N GLU A 426 -12.50 21.28 -21.92
CA GLU A 426 -11.42 22.18 -22.36
C GLU A 426 -11.63 23.62 -21.87
N SER A 427 -12.88 24.09 -21.87
CA SER A 427 -13.25 25.43 -21.41
C SER A 427 -13.02 25.68 -19.92
N ALA A 428 -13.00 24.63 -19.08
CA ALA A 428 -12.84 24.76 -17.63
C ALA A 428 -11.40 24.48 -17.16
N MET A 429 -10.58 23.82 -17.98
CA MET A 429 -9.21 23.45 -17.61
C MET A 429 -8.33 24.66 -17.21
N PRO A 430 -8.38 25.83 -17.89
CA PRO A 430 -7.62 27.00 -17.46
C PRO A 430 -7.96 27.46 -16.04
N ALA A 431 -9.26 27.57 -15.72
CA ALA A 431 -9.70 27.94 -14.37
C ALA A 431 -9.33 26.87 -13.34
N PHE A 432 -9.38 25.59 -13.70
CA PHE A 432 -8.95 24.51 -12.82
C PHE A 432 -7.44 24.57 -12.52
N ARG A 433 -6.59 24.88 -13.51
CA ARG A 433 -5.14 25.06 -13.31
C ARG A 433 -4.83 26.20 -12.33
N GLU A 434 -5.61 27.28 -12.38
CA GLU A 434 -5.49 28.39 -11.43
C GLU A 434 -5.89 27.96 -10.01
N GLU A 435 -7.02 27.26 -9.86
CA GLU A 435 -7.46 26.72 -8.56
C GLU A 435 -6.47 25.70 -7.99
N PHE A 436 -5.82 24.90 -8.85
CA PHE A 436 -4.78 23.94 -8.45
C PHE A 436 -3.42 24.60 -8.18
N GLY A 437 -3.22 25.86 -8.59
CA GLY A 437 -2.04 26.67 -8.27
C GLY A 437 -0.90 26.69 -9.32
N LEU A 438 -1.14 26.29 -10.57
CA LEU A 438 -0.10 26.17 -11.61
C LEU A 438 0.26 27.47 -12.36
N SER A 439 -0.55 28.53 -12.29
CA SER A 439 -0.37 29.75 -13.11
C SER A 439 0.67 30.76 -12.56
N SER A 440 1.27 30.51 -11.39
CA SER A 440 2.10 31.50 -10.67
C SER A 440 3.55 31.08 -10.37
N GLY A 441 4.06 29.97 -10.93
CA GLY A 441 5.40 29.47 -10.59
C GLY A 441 5.55 29.08 -9.11
N ARG A 442 4.43 28.84 -8.41
CA ARG A 442 4.39 28.38 -7.02
C ARG A 442 4.04 26.90 -7.00
N LYS A 443 4.93 26.07 -6.45
CA LYS A 443 4.58 24.71 -6.03
C LYS A 443 3.43 24.84 -5.02
N PHE A 444 2.29 24.25 -5.36
CA PHE A 444 1.02 24.17 -4.61
C PHE A 444 0.98 24.93 -3.27
N TYR A 445 0.82 26.26 -3.39
CA TYR A 445 0.28 27.17 -2.38
C TYR A 445 -0.59 28.18 -3.14
N GLY A 446 -1.88 27.87 -3.33
CA GLY A 446 -2.79 28.80 -3.98
C GLY A 446 -4.25 28.37 -3.84
N GLY A 447 -5.01 29.08 -3.02
CA GLY A 447 -6.47 28.87 -2.88
C GLY A 447 -7.04 29.07 -1.47
N ILE A 448 -6.23 29.35 -0.45
CA ILE A 448 -6.73 29.78 0.87
C ILE A 448 -6.70 31.30 0.92
N GLY A 449 -7.84 31.94 0.64
CA GLY A 449 -7.99 33.37 0.86
C GLY A 449 -7.81 33.72 2.33
N ILE A 450 -6.69 34.35 2.69
CA ILE A 450 -6.51 35.04 3.98
C ILE A 450 -6.38 36.53 3.68
N HIS A 451 -7.46 37.27 3.90
CA HIS A 451 -7.41 38.73 4.01
C HIS A 451 -6.84 39.09 5.40
N GLY A 452 -5.51 39.05 5.53
CA GLY A 452 -4.81 39.55 6.71
C GLY A 452 -4.38 41.00 6.51
N LYS A 453 -5.03 41.94 7.20
CA LYS A 453 -4.62 43.36 7.24
C LYS A 453 -3.15 43.47 7.66
N ARG A 454 -2.36 44.21 6.88
CA ARG A 454 -0.99 44.62 7.20
C ARG A 454 -0.95 45.38 8.53
N GLY A 455 -0.29 44.80 9.54
CA GLY A 455 0.21 45.50 10.72
C GLY A 455 1.72 45.25 10.83
N ARG A 456 2.52 46.29 10.65
CA ARG A 456 4.00 46.27 10.72
C ARG A 456 4.47 45.85 12.11
N SER A 457 5.38 44.90 12.18
CA SER A 457 6.41 44.84 13.23
C SER A 457 7.72 44.41 12.56
N GLN A 458 8.75 45.23 12.72
CA GLN A 458 10.04 45.13 12.05
C GLN A 458 10.91 44.04 12.70
N PHE A 459 11.33 43.05 11.91
CA PHE A 459 12.65 42.43 12.08
C PHE A 459 13.28 42.28 10.70
N HIS A 460 14.39 42.98 10.48
CA HIS A 460 15.24 42.85 9.30
C HIS A 460 16.13 41.63 9.46
N VAL A 461 16.07 40.69 8.50
CA VAL A 461 17.18 39.79 8.22
C VAL A 461 17.48 39.92 6.72
N ALA A 462 18.63 40.50 6.42
CA ALA A 462 19.18 40.55 5.07
C ALA A 462 19.70 39.16 4.71
N VAL A 463 19.23 38.60 3.59
CA VAL A 463 19.81 37.41 2.98
C VAL A 463 20.74 37.90 1.87
N THR A 464 22.05 37.88 2.13
CA THR A 464 23.08 38.04 1.11
C THR A 464 23.46 36.66 0.59
N ASN A 465 23.09 36.36 -0.65
CA ASN A 465 23.64 35.25 -1.41
C ASN A 465 25.12 35.51 -1.69
N VAL A 466 25.99 34.54 -1.39
CA VAL A 466 27.34 34.46 -1.97
C VAL A 466 27.50 33.06 -2.53
N ALA A 467 27.41 32.97 -3.86
CA ALA A 467 27.95 31.87 -4.63
C ALA A 467 29.49 31.93 -4.54
N THR A 468 30.16 30.78 -4.39
CA THR A 468 31.58 30.66 -4.73
C THR A 468 31.87 29.33 -5.41
N ASP A 469 32.75 29.46 -6.40
CA ASP A 469 33.12 28.53 -7.44
C ASP A 469 33.95 27.32 -7.02
N ILE A 470 34.03 26.41 -7.99
CA ILE A 470 34.70 25.12 -8.08
C ILE A 470 36.23 25.19 -7.84
N ASN A 471 36.73 24.30 -6.98
CA ASN A 471 37.96 23.47 -7.08
C ASN A 471 38.80 23.40 -5.78
N SER A 472 38.88 22.22 -5.18
CA SER A 472 40.13 21.46 -5.04
C SER A 472 39.94 20.23 -4.15
N VAL A 473 40.43 19.11 -4.67
CA VAL A 473 40.48 17.79 -4.04
C VAL A 473 41.20 17.90 -2.69
N GLY A 474 40.51 17.62 -1.58
CA GLY A 474 41.15 17.60 -0.25
C GLY A 474 40.25 17.76 0.98
N GLN A 475 38.98 18.17 0.84
CA GLN A 475 38.08 18.41 1.99
C GLN A 475 36.96 17.37 2.21
N ALA A 476 36.97 16.25 1.50
CA ALA A 476 35.96 15.20 1.66
C ALA A 476 36.04 14.43 3.01
N GLN A 477 37.17 14.48 3.72
CA GLN A 477 37.35 13.72 4.97
C GLN A 477 37.03 14.50 6.27
N LYS A 478 36.77 15.81 6.20
CA LYS A 478 36.41 16.61 7.41
C LYS A 478 34.93 16.98 7.52
N LEU A 479 34.15 16.77 6.47
CA LEU A 479 32.70 17.09 6.45
C LEU A 479 31.79 15.91 6.88
N ALA A 480 32.33 14.70 7.06
CA ALA A 480 31.55 13.53 7.49
C ALA A 480 31.21 13.50 9.01
N ALA A 481 31.73 14.41 9.82
CA ALA A 481 31.59 14.38 11.29
C ALA A 481 30.65 15.44 11.89
N LYS A 482 29.82 16.09 11.07
CA LYS A 482 28.75 16.98 11.56
C LYS A 482 27.42 16.57 10.93
N GLU A 483 26.94 15.41 11.36
CA GLU A 483 25.53 15.07 11.19
C GLU A 483 24.65 16.15 11.81
N SER A 484 23.65 16.54 11.05
CA SER A 484 22.46 17.28 11.45
C SER A 484 21.69 16.49 12.54
N GLN A 485 22.17 16.49 13.79
CA GLN A 485 21.43 15.86 14.89
C GLN A 485 20.36 16.82 15.42
N ARG A 486 19.11 16.57 15.01
CA ARG A 486 17.93 17.06 15.73
C ARG A 486 18.04 16.60 17.20
N PRO A 487 17.69 17.45 18.19
CA PRO A 487 17.74 17.05 19.59
C PRO A 487 16.81 15.84 19.83
N VAL A 488 17.32 14.82 20.53
CA VAL A 488 16.59 13.57 20.83
C VAL A 488 15.79 13.76 22.14
N TYR A 489 14.53 13.32 22.12
CA TYR A 489 13.66 13.33 23.30
C TYR A 489 14.05 12.19 24.27
N PRO A 490 14.26 12.45 25.58
CA PRO A 490 14.61 11.40 26.55
C PRO A 490 13.54 10.31 26.68
N PHE A 491 13.93 9.02 26.61
CA PHE A 491 13.02 7.88 26.80
C PHE A 491 12.30 7.87 28.17
N SER A 492 12.98 8.31 29.24
CA SER A 492 12.43 8.44 30.60
C SER A 492 11.36 9.51 30.70
N ALA A 493 11.36 10.50 29.79
CA ALA A 493 10.37 11.56 29.73
C ALA A 493 9.08 11.15 28.99
N ILE A 494 9.00 9.93 28.42
CA ILE A 494 7.80 9.44 27.74
C ILE A 494 6.72 9.09 28.78
N VAL A 495 5.60 9.82 28.75
CA VAL A 495 4.46 9.69 29.66
C VAL A 495 3.33 8.86 29.04
N GLY A 496 2.72 7.95 29.81
CA GLY A 496 1.47 7.28 29.46
C GLY A 496 1.56 6.13 28.44
N GLN A 497 2.77 5.75 28.00
CA GLN A 497 3.02 4.68 27.03
C GLN A 497 3.79 3.51 27.68
N ASP A 498 3.28 3.01 28.81
CA ASP A 498 4.01 2.05 29.64
C ASP A 498 4.12 0.66 29.01
N GLU A 499 3.11 0.22 28.25
CA GLU A 499 3.15 -1.03 27.48
C GLU A 499 4.24 -1.00 26.40
N MET A 500 4.31 0.09 25.63
CA MET A 500 5.36 0.31 24.64
C MET A 500 6.75 0.36 25.28
N LYS A 501 6.92 1.14 26.36
CA LYS A 501 8.19 1.23 27.09
C LYS A 501 8.63 -0.13 27.62
N LEU A 502 7.70 -0.90 28.18
CA LEU A 502 7.97 -2.24 28.70
C LEU A 502 8.45 -3.17 27.58
N CYS A 503 7.71 -3.26 26.46
CA CYS A 503 8.11 -4.11 25.33
C CYS A 503 9.51 -3.72 24.80
N LEU A 504 9.80 -2.43 24.66
CA LEU A 504 11.13 -1.97 24.22
C LEU A 504 12.24 -2.35 25.21
N LEU A 505 12.00 -2.18 26.51
CA LEU A 505 12.98 -2.54 27.55
C LEU A 505 13.25 -4.05 27.59
N LEU A 506 12.21 -4.87 27.51
CA LEU A 506 12.35 -6.33 27.53
C LEU A 506 13.11 -6.85 26.31
N ASN A 507 12.84 -6.31 25.11
CA ASN A 507 13.58 -6.68 23.90
C ASN A 507 15.05 -6.20 23.94
N VAL A 508 15.37 -5.12 24.64
CA VAL A 508 16.79 -4.72 24.86
C VAL A 508 17.48 -5.63 25.89
N ILE A 509 16.75 -6.25 26.82
CA ILE A 509 17.28 -7.11 27.90
C ILE A 509 17.41 -8.57 27.48
N ASP A 510 16.30 -9.21 27.09
CA ASP A 510 16.31 -10.46 26.34
C ASP A 510 15.84 -10.21 24.92
N PRO A 511 16.76 -9.72 24.11
CA PRO A 511 16.72 -9.88 22.70
C PRO A 511 15.94 -11.07 22.16
N LYS A 512 16.25 -12.32 22.52
CA LYS A 512 15.79 -13.53 21.81
C LYS A 512 14.26 -13.68 21.70
N ILE A 513 13.50 -12.86 22.44
CA ILE A 513 12.33 -12.09 21.98
C ILE A 513 11.66 -12.53 20.66
N GLY A 514 12.34 -12.22 19.55
CA GLY A 514 11.84 -12.28 18.17
C GLY A 514 12.08 -10.94 17.46
N GLY A 515 13.35 -10.52 17.46
CA GLY A 515 13.78 -9.13 17.57
C GLY A 515 13.97 -8.86 19.05
N VAL A 516 15.17 -8.94 19.62
CA VAL A 516 16.59 -9.02 19.18
C VAL A 516 17.21 -10.44 19.37
N MET A 517 18.53 -10.68 19.33
CA MET A 517 19.26 -11.69 20.14
C MET A 517 20.61 -11.09 20.61
N ILE A 518 20.96 -11.06 21.92
CA ILE A 518 22.26 -10.59 22.44
C ILE A 518 23.30 -11.63 22.04
N MET A 519 24.36 -11.17 21.39
CA MET A 519 25.51 -11.97 21.00
C MET A 519 26.66 -11.77 21.97
N ASP A 520 27.39 -12.86 22.19
CA ASP A 520 28.72 -12.88 22.76
C ASP A 520 29.71 -12.25 21.75
N PRO A 521 30.47 -11.21 22.12
CA PRO A 521 31.50 -10.63 21.26
C PRO A 521 32.64 -11.61 20.90
N GLU A 522 32.72 -12.77 21.56
CA GLU A 522 33.75 -13.79 21.33
C GLU A 522 33.26 -15.01 20.52
N ASP A 523 31.99 -15.06 20.09
CA ASP A 523 31.45 -16.17 19.29
C ASP A 523 31.97 -16.16 17.83
N PRO A 524 32.78 -17.15 17.40
CA PRO A 524 33.34 -17.21 16.05
C PRO A 524 32.30 -17.36 14.94
N GLU A 525 31.11 -17.92 15.23
CA GLU A 525 29.99 -18.06 14.29
C GLU A 525 29.24 -16.74 14.05
N SER A 526 29.56 -15.70 14.83
CA SER A 526 28.93 -14.37 14.78
C SER A 526 29.88 -13.28 14.25
N MET A 527 31.04 -13.67 13.71
CA MET A 527 32.05 -12.80 13.10
C MET A 527 31.92 -12.79 11.57
N GLY A 528 32.15 -11.63 10.94
CA GLY A 528 32.27 -11.55 9.48
C GLY A 528 33.43 -12.41 8.97
N VAL A 529 33.36 -12.89 7.72
CA VAL A 529 34.31 -13.87 7.17
C VAL A 529 35.78 -13.45 7.38
N GLU A 530 36.11 -12.19 7.10
CA GLU A 530 37.45 -11.62 7.25
C GLU A 530 37.92 -11.59 8.72
N VAL A 531 37.03 -11.19 9.64
CA VAL A 531 37.30 -11.09 11.07
C VAL A 531 37.49 -12.48 11.68
N ARG A 532 36.67 -13.45 11.26
CA ARG A 532 36.76 -14.85 11.68
C ARG A 532 38.07 -15.48 11.23
N GLU A 533 38.50 -15.23 10.00
CA GLU A 533 39.79 -15.71 9.48
C GLU A 533 40.99 -15.11 10.24
N SER A 534 40.95 -13.83 10.58
CA SER A 534 41.97 -13.18 11.42
C SER A 534 42.05 -13.78 12.83
N VAL A 535 40.91 -14.08 13.46
CA VAL A 535 40.87 -14.75 14.78
C VAL A 535 41.40 -16.18 14.69
N MET A 536 41.03 -16.94 13.65
CA MET A 536 41.54 -18.30 13.41
C MET A 536 43.06 -18.33 13.18
N LYS A 537 43.65 -17.24 12.67
CA LYS A 537 45.10 -17.05 12.52
C LYS A 537 45.80 -16.58 13.81
N GLY A 538 45.06 -16.35 14.90
CA GLY A 538 45.61 -15.93 16.19
C GLY A 538 45.90 -14.42 16.29
N GLU A 539 45.31 -13.59 15.42
CA GLU A 539 45.51 -12.14 15.41
C GLU A 539 44.71 -11.47 16.54
N LYS A 540 45.32 -10.51 17.26
CA LYS A 540 44.62 -9.72 18.29
C LYS A 540 43.81 -8.60 17.64
N LEU A 541 42.49 -8.71 17.68
CA LEU A 541 41.58 -7.68 17.18
C LEU A 541 41.39 -6.54 18.19
N SER A 542 41.31 -5.30 17.70
CA SER A 542 40.92 -4.15 18.52
C SER A 542 39.41 -4.13 18.73
N VAL A 543 38.98 -4.18 19.99
CA VAL A 543 37.55 -4.07 20.37
C VAL A 543 37.27 -2.66 20.85
N VAL A 544 36.20 -2.05 20.35
CA VAL A 544 35.73 -0.71 20.77
C VAL A 544 34.24 -0.78 21.13
N LEU A 545 33.85 -0.15 22.23
CA LEU A 545 32.44 0.04 22.58
C LEU A 545 31.85 1.15 21.71
N THR A 546 30.81 0.83 20.94
CA THR A 546 30.08 1.79 20.11
C THR A 546 28.62 1.91 20.56
N LYS A 547 27.99 3.04 20.23
CA LYS A 547 26.57 3.27 20.50
C LYS A 547 25.74 2.33 19.61
N ILE A 548 24.64 1.78 20.13
CA ILE A 548 23.66 1.03 19.35
C ILE A 548 23.08 1.98 18.29
N ASN A 549 23.19 1.61 17.02
CA ASN A 549 22.64 2.38 15.91
C ASN A 549 21.15 2.06 15.74
N MET A 550 20.32 3.10 15.58
CA MET A 550 18.94 2.96 15.10
C MET A 550 18.94 3.32 13.62
N VAL A 551 18.47 2.38 12.80
CA VAL A 551 18.43 2.48 11.35
C VAL A 551 16.98 2.43 10.93
N ASP A 552 16.52 3.48 10.25
CA ASP A 552 15.16 3.55 9.73
C ASP A 552 15.09 2.90 8.34
N LEU A 553 14.14 2.00 8.16
CA LEU A 553 13.77 1.42 6.87
C LEU A 553 12.61 2.24 6.27
N PRO A 554 12.83 2.99 5.19
CA PRO A 554 11.74 3.68 4.51
C PRO A 554 10.85 2.68 3.75
N LEU A 555 9.54 2.97 3.69
CA LEU A 555 8.55 2.13 3.00
C LEU A 555 8.88 1.84 1.52
N GLY A 556 9.52 2.79 0.85
CA GLY A 556 9.97 2.67 -0.55
C GLY A 556 11.43 2.23 -0.71
N ALA A 557 12.04 1.59 0.30
CA ALA A 557 13.40 1.06 0.16
C ALA A 557 13.44 -0.02 -0.92
N THR A 558 14.39 0.06 -1.85
CA THR A 558 14.65 -1.05 -2.78
C THR A 558 15.34 -2.19 -2.04
N GLU A 559 15.14 -3.43 -2.50
CA GLU A 559 15.83 -4.61 -1.98
C GLU A 559 17.36 -4.38 -1.90
N ASP A 560 17.95 -3.84 -2.96
CA ASP A 560 19.37 -3.49 -3.04
C ASP A 560 19.82 -2.51 -1.95
N ARG A 561 18.97 -1.55 -1.56
CA ARG A 561 19.28 -0.63 -0.45
C ARG A 561 19.17 -1.31 0.90
N VAL A 562 18.30 -2.32 1.03
CA VAL A 562 18.09 -3.10 2.27
C VAL A 562 19.21 -4.12 2.45
N CYS A 563 19.43 -4.97 1.45
CA CYS A 563 20.41 -6.04 1.42
C CYS A 563 21.85 -5.54 1.25
N GLY A 564 22.03 -4.48 0.45
CA GLY A 564 23.33 -4.07 -0.06
C GLY A 564 23.54 -4.55 -1.49
N THR A 565 24.48 -3.93 -2.18
CA THR A 565 24.80 -4.19 -3.59
C THR A 565 26.26 -4.57 -3.74
N ILE A 566 26.61 -5.09 -4.92
CA ILE A 566 28.00 -5.33 -5.29
C ILE A 566 28.45 -4.14 -6.16
N ASP A 567 29.60 -3.55 -5.85
CA ASP A 567 30.23 -2.50 -6.65
C ASP A 567 30.87 -3.15 -7.90
N ILE A 568 30.06 -3.24 -8.94
CA ILE A 568 30.39 -3.88 -10.22
C ILE A 568 31.54 -3.14 -10.92
N GLU A 569 31.63 -1.82 -10.77
CA GLU A 569 32.71 -1.03 -11.38
C GLU A 569 34.08 -1.42 -10.81
N LYS A 570 34.21 -1.56 -9.48
CA LYS A 570 35.46 -2.06 -8.89
C LYS A 570 35.71 -3.52 -9.18
N ALA A 571 34.68 -4.35 -9.22
CA ALA A 571 34.81 -5.76 -9.56
C ALA A 571 35.33 -5.99 -10.99
N LEU A 572 34.88 -5.18 -11.96
CA LEU A 572 35.28 -5.28 -13.36
C LEU A 572 36.60 -4.55 -13.67
N THR A 573 36.86 -3.41 -13.03
CA THR A 573 38.02 -2.56 -13.35
C THR A 573 39.27 -2.94 -12.55
N GLU A 574 39.10 -3.33 -11.28
CA GLU A 574 40.20 -3.63 -10.37
C GLU A 574 40.32 -5.14 -10.07
N GLY A 575 39.33 -5.95 -10.46
CA GLY A 575 39.28 -7.38 -10.14
C GLY A 575 39.01 -7.66 -8.65
N VAL A 576 38.63 -6.64 -7.88
CA VAL A 576 38.40 -6.72 -6.43
C VAL A 576 36.91 -6.76 -6.15
N LYS A 577 36.45 -7.79 -5.43
CA LYS A 577 35.07 -7.89 -4.96
C LYS A 577 34.81 -6.79 -3.92
N ALA A 578 34.06 -5.75 -4.29
CA ALA A 578 33.66 -4.68 -3.39
C ALA A 578 32.16 -4.77 -3.11
N PHE A 579 31.79 -4.85 -1.83
CA PHE A 579 30.40 -4.90 -1.37
C PHE A 579 30.00 -3.55 -0.78
N GLU A 580 28.87 -3.00 -1.22
CA GLU A 580 28.28 -1.81 -0.64
C GLU A 580 27.21 -2.21 0.41
N PRO A 581 27.43 -1.90 1.69
CA PRO A 581 26.55 -2.35 2.76
C PRO A 581 25.18 -1.67 2.74
N GLY A 582 24.13 -2.50 2.71
CA GLY A 582 22.74 -2.08 2.82
C GLY A 582 22.31 -1.70 4.24
N LEU A 583 21.02 -1.40 4.41
CA LEU A 583 20.42 -1.05 5.71
C LEU A 583 20.53 -2.20 6.72
N LEU A 584 20.45 -3.46 6.29
CA LEU A 584 20.62 -4.62 7.15
C LEU A 584 22.03 -4.72 7.73
N ALA A 585 23.05 -4.42 6.92
CA ALA A 585 24.43 -4.38 7.37
C ALA A 585 24.65 -3.24 8.38
N LYS A 586 24.02 -2.08 8.16
CA LYS A 586 24.07 -0.92 9.06
C LYS A 586 23.32 -1.16 10.37
N ALA A 587 22.23 -1.93 10.32
CA ALA A 587 21.41 -2.29 11.47
C ALA A 587 22.00 -3.45 12.27
N ASN A 588 23.03 -4.15 11.76
CA ASN A 588 23.67 -5.25 12.47
C ASN A 588 24.18 -4.81 13.85
N ARG A 589 23.81 -5.57 14.90
CA ARG A 589 24.02 -5.25 16.33
C ARG A 589 23.29 -3.97 16.79
N GLY A 590 22.34 -3.50 16.00
CA GLY A 590 21.55 -2.28 16.17
C GLY A 590 20.04 -2.54 16.13
N ILE A 591 19.27 -1.46 16.01
CA ILE A 591 17.82 -1.46 15.85
C ILE A 591 17.48 -1.15 14.39
N LEU A 592 16.62 -1.96 13.78
CA LEU A 592 15.97 -1.66 12.51
C LEU A 592 14.53 -1.24 12.81
N TYR A 593 14.22 0.03 12.59
CA TYR A 593 12.88 0.58 12.73
C TYR A 593 12.19 0.62 11.36
N VAL A 594 10.98 0.09 11.28
CA VAL A 594 10.12 0.12 10.10
C VAL A 594 8.88 0.92 10.45
N ASP A 595 8.70 2.05 9.76
CA ASP A 595 7.47 2.83 9.89
C ASP A 595 6.36 2.20 9.04
N GLU A 596 5.13 2.14 9.55
CA GLU A 596 3.96 1.60 8.84
C GLU A 596 4.23 0.22 8.21
N VAL A 597 4.72 -0.74 9.00
CA VAL A 597 5.11 -2.08 8.56
C VAL A 597 3.99 -2.87 7.86
N ASN A 598 2.74 -2.46 8.03
CA ASN A 598 1.58 -2.95 7.28
C ASN A 598 1.59 -2.57 5.78
N LEU A 599 2.41 -1.60 5.37
CA LEU A 599 2.53 -1.10 4.00
C LEU A 599 3.83 -1.53 3.30
N LEU A 600 4.66 -2.34 3.98
CA LEU A 600 5.93 -2.79 3.43
C LEU A 600 5.71 -3.82 2.29
N ASP A 601 6.51 -3.70 1.23
CA ASP A 601 6.50 -4.63 0.08
C ASP A 601 6.79 -6.08 0.50
N ASP A 602 6.10 -7.02 -0.15
CA ASP A 602 6.14 -8.45 0.13
C ASP A 602 7.56 -9.03 0.10
N HIS A 603 8.35 -8.64 -0.91
CA HIS A 603 9.70 -9.15 -1.08
C HIS A 603 10.64 -8.61 0.01
N LEU A 604 10.43 -7.37 0.45
CA LEU A 604 11.19 -6.81 1.56
C LEU A 604 10.82 -7.49 2.88
N VAL A 605 9.53 -7.79 3.09
CA VAL A 605 9.08 -8.53 4.27
C VAL A 605 9.79 -9.88 4.36
N ASP A 606 9.85 -10.64 3.26
CA ASP A 606 10.51 -11.95 3.23
C ASP A 606 12.01 -11.85 3.55
N VAL A 607 12.71 -10.95 2.87
CA VAL A 607 14.16 -10.69 3.09
C VAL A 607 14.45 -10.27 4.54
N LEU A 608 13.64 -9.36 5.09
CA LEU A 608 13.80 -8.89 6.47
C LEU A 608 13.56 -10.02 7.46
N LEU A 609 12.50 -10.79 7.24
CA LEU A 609 12.14 -11.88 8.13
C LEU A 609 13.20 -12.98 8.10
N ASP A 610 13.70 -13.35 6.93
CA ASP A 610 14.74 -14.36 6.78
C ASP A 610 16.07 -13.89 7.37
N SER A 611 16.45 -12.64 7.14
CA SER A 611 17.64 -12.03 7.77
C SER A 611 17.50 -11.94 9.29
N ALA A 612 16.32 -11.60 9.80
CA ALA A 612 16.04 -11.54 11.24
C ALA A 612 16.05 -12.93 11.90
N ALA A 613 15.62 -13.97 11.18
CA ALA A 613 15.59 -15.34 11.69
C ALA A 613 16.94 -16.06 11.60
N SER A 614 17.66 -15.92 10.49
CA SER A 614 18.97 -16.53 10.28
C SER A 614 20.08 -15.75 11.01
N GLY A 615 19.87 -14.44 11.22
CA GLY A 615 20.91 -13.50 11.67
C GLY A 615 21.96 -13.20 10.61
N TRP A 616 21.71 -13.60 9.36
CA TRP A 616 22.60 -13.43 8.22
C TRP A 616 21.79 -12.90 7.04
N ASN A 617 22.34 -11.89 6.37
CA ASN A 617 21.82 -11.45 5.08
C ASN A 617 22.76 -11.97 3.99
N THR A 618 22.19 -12.62 2.98
CA THR A 618 22.92 -13.18 1.84
C THR A 618 22.50 -12.44 0.58
N VAL A 619 23.46 -11.82 -0.09
CA VAL A 619 23.26 -11.06 -1.32
C VAL A 619 23.80 -11.88 -2.49
N GLU A 620 22.92 -12.29 -3.40
CA GLU A 620 23.26 -13.08 -4.58
C GLU A 620 22.94 -12.30 -5.85
N ARG A 621 23.98 -11.88 -6.59
CA ARG A 621 23.85 -11.15 -7.86
C ARG A 621 24.96 -11.59 -8.81
N GLU A 622 24.66 -11.76 -10.09
CA GLU A 622 25.65 -12.01 -11.16
C GLU A 622 26.62 -13.19 -10.89
N GLY A 623 26.14 -14.25 -10.23
CA GLY A 623 26.95 -15.44 -9.88
C GLY A 623 27.87 -15.25 -8.68
N ILE A 624 27.73 -14.16 -7.93
CA ILE A 624 28.48 -13.85 -6.71
C ILE A 624 27.51 -13.87 -5.52
N SER A 625 27.83 -14.69 -4.51
CA SER A 625 27.10 -14.77 -3.24
C SER A 625 27.98 -14.20 -2.13
N ILE A 626 27.51 -13.14 -1.45
CA ILE A 626 28.17 -12.53 -0.30
C ILE A 626 27.21 -12.60 0.88
N SER A 627 27.65 -13.18 2.00
CA SER A 627 26.86 -13.21 3.23
C SER A 627 27.50 -12.34 4.30
N HIS A 628 26.70 -11.53 4.98
CA HIS A 628 27.14 -10.73 6.12
C HIS A 628 26.19 -10.88 7.31
N PRO A 629 26.69 -10.70 8.55
CA PRO A 629 25.82 -10.71 9.72
C PRO A 629 24.78 -9.58 9.66
N ALA A 630 23.53 -9.89 9.99
CA ALA A 630 22.40 -8.97 10.01
C ALA A 630 21.53 -9.22 11.24
N ARG A 631 22.13 -9.17 12.43
CA ARG A 631 21.42 -9.43 13.70
C ARG A 631 20.97 -8.11 14.32
N PHE A 632 19.69 -7.78 14.19
CA PHE A 632 19.11 -6.51 14.62
C PHE A 632 17.84 -6.67 15.46
N ILE A 633 17.46 -5.61 16.19
CA ILE A 633 16.15 -5.46 16.83
C ILE A 633 15.17 -5.00 15.75
N LEU A 634 14.16 -5.81 15.39
CA LEU A 634 13.11 -5.33 14.50
C LEU A 634 12.03 -4.60 15.33
N ILE A 635 11.78 -3.33 15.02
CA ILE A 635 10.68 -2.54 15.58
C ILE A 635 9.80 -2.11 14.42
N GLY A 636 8.53 -2.49 14.42
CA GLY A 636 7.53 -2.02 13.46
C GLY A 636 6.51 -1.11 14.15
N SER A 637 6.25 0.06 13.58
CA SER A 637 5.01 0.80 13.83
C SER A 637 3.98 0.39 12.78
N GLY A 638 2.68 0.51 13.08
CA GLY A 638 1.65 0.24 12.08
C GLY A 638 0.27 0.67 12.57
N ASN A 639 -0.55 1.14 11.64
CA ASN A 639 -1.94 1.47 11.89
C ASN A 639 -2.83 0.31 11.41
N PRO A 640 -3.53 -0.40 12.31
CA PRO A 640 -4.43 -1.49 11.92
C PRO A 640 -5.55 -1.06 10.96
N GLU A 641 -5.88 0.24 10.89
CA GLU A 641 -6.88 0.78 9.95
C GLU A 641 -6.36 0.91 8.51
N GLU A 642 -5.04 0.92 8.30
CA GLU A 642 -4.40 1.12 6.99
C GLU A 642 -4.02 -0.19 6.30
N GLY A 643 -4.04 -1.31 7.04
CA GLY A 643 -3.80 -2.64 6.50
C GLY A 643 -3.60 -3.67 7.61
N GLU A 644 -3.98 -4.92 7.34
CA GLU A 644 -3.65 -6.03 8.24
C GLU A 644 -2.20 -6.44 8.06
N LEU A 645 -1.50 -6.68 9.17
CA LEU A 645 -0.15 -7.24 9.13
C LEU A 645 -0.18 -8.67 8.60
N ARG A 646 0.80 -9.01 7.76
CA ARG A 646 0.95 -10.38 7.26
C ARG A 646 1.06 -11.38 8.41
N PRO A 647 0.38 -12.55 8.35
CA PRO A 647 0.48 -13.58 9.39
C PRO A 647 1.93 -14.00 9.70
N GLN A 648 2.81 -14.00 8.70
CA GLN A 648 4.24 -14.31 8.84
C GLN A 648 4.99 -13.28 9.71
N LEU A 649 4.61 -12.00 9.61
CA LEU A 649 5.12 -10.93 10.46
C LEU A 649 4.59 -11.07 11.89
N LEU A 650 3.28 -11.32 12.04
CA LEU A 650 2.64 -11.53 13.34
C LEU A 650 3.27 -12.71 14.10
N ASP A 651 3.55 -13.82 13.41
CA ASP A 651 4.22 -14.94 14.02
C ASP A 651 5.69 -14.64 14.40
N ARG A 652 6.39 -13.77 13.65
CA ARG A 652 7.81 -13.46 13.92
C ARG A 652 8.02 -12.30 14.91
N PHE A 653 7.06 -11.41 15.10
CA PHE A 653 7.09 -10.43 16.18
C PHE A 653 6.93 -11.12 17.55
N GLY A 654 7.91 -10.92 18.42
CA GLY A 654 7.88 -11.48 19.77
C GLY A 654 6.80 -10.82 20.64
N MET A 655 6.69 -9.49 20.60
CA MET A 655 5.73 -8.74 21.41
C MET A 655 4.95 -7.74 20.57
N HIS A 656 3.68 -7.55 20.91
CA HIS A 656 2.80 -6.54 20.33
C HIS A 656 2.34 -5.59 21.44
N ALA A 657 2.68 -4.30 21.31
CA ALA A 657 2.23 -3.24 22.21
C ALA A 657 1.14 -2.40 21.54
N GLN A 658 0.01 -2.18 22.20
CA GLN A 658 -1.02 -1.27 21.71
C GLN A 658 -0.73 0.17 22.16
N VAL A 659 -0.50 1.06 21.20
CA VAL A 659 -0.28 2.49 21.46
C VAL A 659 -1.63 3.20 21.33
N GLY A 660 -2.28 3.44 22.46
CA GLY A 660 -3.56 4.16 22.52
C GLY A 660 -3.40 5.65 22.75
N THR A 661 -4.42 6.43 22.39
CA THR A 661 -4.52 7.83 22.82
C THR A 661 -4.76 7.90 24.32
N VAL A 662 -3.88 8.57 25.07
CA VAL A 662 -4.07 8.83 26.51
C VAL A 662 -5.38 9.60 26.70
N ARG A 663 -6.33 9.02 27.45
CA ARG A 663 -7.67 9.59 27.72
C ARG A 663 -7.74 10.40 29.01
N ASP A 664 -6.84 10.13 29.94
CA ASP A 664 -6.75 10.84 31.21
C ASP A 664 -6.31 12.30 31.01
N ALA A 665 -7.08 13.25 31.54
CA ALA A 665 -6.87 14.66 31.30
C ALA A 665 -5.56 15.17 31.93
N GLU A 666 -5.21 14.69 33.13
CA GLU A 666 -3.99 15.11 33.83
C GLU A 666 -2.74 14.62 33.11
N LEU A 667 -2.72 13.35 32.67
CA LEU A 667 -1.64 12.79 31.87
C LEU A 667 -1.52 13.47 30.49
N ARG A 668 -2.62 13.85 29.86
CA ARG A 668 -2.60 14.62 28.60
C ARG A 668 -2.00 16.01 28.79
N VAL A 669 -2.38 16.72 29.84
CA VAL A 669 -1.77 18.03 30.18
C VAL A 669 -0.28 17.85 30.43
N LYS A 670 0.12 16.84 31.21
CA LYS A 670 1.52 16.51 31.46
C LYS A 670 2.31 16.23 30.18
N ILE A 671 1.75 15.48 29.22
CA ILE A 671 2.38 15.23 27.91
C ILE A 671 2.60 16.54 27.15
N VAL A 672 1.59 17.42 27.12
CA VAL A 672 1.67 18.71 26.43
C VAL A 672 2.70 19.63 27.10
N GLU A 673 2.74 19.66 28.43
CA GLU A 673 3.70 20.44 29.21
C GLU A 673 5.13 19.96 28.99
N GLU A 674 5.38 18.65 29.11
CA GLU A 674 6.71 18.06 28.90
C GLU A 674 7.18 18.21 27.45
N ARG A 675 6.28 18.09 26.46
CA ARG A 675 6.61 18.36 25.06
C ARG A 675 6.93 19.82 24.83
N SER A 676 6.15 20.74 25.38
CA SER A 676 6.37 22.18 25.27
C SER A 676 7.67 22.62 25.92
N ARG A 677 8.06 22.02 27.06
CA ARG A 677 9.33 22.27 27.72
C ARG A 677 10.52 21.84 26.86
N PHE A 678 10.40 20.68 26.21
CA PHE A 678 11.42 20.20 25.27
C PHE A 678 11.53 21.11 24.03
N ASP A 679 10.42 21.48 23.41
CA ASP A 679 10.43 22.35 22.22
C ASP A 679 10.99 23.75 22.52
N LYS A 680 10.77 24.26 23.74
CA LYS A 680 11.28 25.57 24.18
C LYS A 680 12.78 25.58 24.46
N ASN A 681 13.31 24.57 25.15
CA ASN A 681 14.76 24.42 25.36
C ASN A 681 15.14 22.93 25.47
N PRO A 682 15.52 22.29 24.35
CA PRO A 682 15.83 20.86 24.32
C PRO A 682 17.06 20.48 25.18
N LYS A 683 18.00 21.42 25.37
CA LYS A 683 19.24 21.15 26.11
C LYS A 683 18.95 21.03 27.61
N ASP A 684 18.34 22.07 28.19
CA ASP A 684 18.00 22.10 29.62
C ASP A 684 17.02 20.98 29.98
N PHE A 685 16.08 20.67 29.07
CA PHE A 685 15.15 19.55 29.26
C PHE A 685 15.91 18.22 29.37
N ARG A 686 16.82 17.92 28.44
CA ARG A 686 17.63 16.70 28.51
C ARG A 686 18.48 16.64 29.77
N ASP A 687 19.10 17.76 30.13
CA ASP A 687 19.95 17.86 31.32
C ASP A 687 19.13 17.52 32.59
N SER A 688 17.86 17.89 32.65
CA SER A 688 16.96 17.55 33.76
C SER A 688 16.61 16.05 33.87
N TYR A 689 16.77 15.28 32.79
CA TYR A 689 16.47 13.84 32.74
C TYR A 689 17.72 12.95 32.71
N VAL A 690 18.93 13.51 32.76
CA VAL A 690 20.20 12.73 32.74
C VAL A 690 20.24 11.69 33.85
N ALA A 691 19.92 12.08 35.10
CA ALA A 691 19.97 11.17 36.24
C ALA A 691 19.01 9.97 36.09
N GLU A 692 17.81 10.21 35.55
CA GLU A 692 16.83 9.15 35.30
C GLU A 692 17.25 8.22 34.15
N GLN A 693 17.86 8.80 33.10
CA GLN A 693 18.44 8.04 31.99
C GLN A 693 19.59 7.15 32.45
N GLU A 694 20.51 7.67 33.26
CA GLU A 694 21.65 6.92 33.81
C GLU A 694 21.17 5.78 34.70
N LYS A 695 20.18 6.04 35.57
CA LYS A 695 19.55 5.01 36.39
C LYS A 695 18.95 3.88 35.53
N LEU A 696 18.21 4.24 34.49
CA LEU A 696 17.62 3.26 33.57
C LEU A 696 18.68 2.46 32.81
N GLN A 697 19.76 3.11 32.37
CA GLN A 697 20.89 2.45 31.71
C GLN A 697 21.58 1.43 32.64
N GLN A 698 21.81 1.79 33.90
CA GLN A 698 22.36 0.89 34.91
C GLN A 698 21.44 -0.30 35.18
N GLN A 699 20.11 -0.06 35.25
CA GLN A 699 19.12 -1.13 35.41
C GLN A 699 19.14 -2.11 34.23
N ILE A 700 19.16 -1.60 32.99
CA ILE A 700 19.24 -2.45 31.79
C ILE A 700 20.56 -3.24 31.77
N GLY A 701 21.70 -2.61 32.09
CA GLY A 701 23.00 -3.27 32.14
C GLY A 701 23.06 -4.40 33.18
N SER A 702 22.48 -4.17 34.36
CA SER A 702 22.39 -5.16 35.44
C SER A 702 21.46 -6.32 35.05
N ALA A 703 20.31 -6.01 34.44
CA ALA A 703 19.36 -7.01 33.97
C ALA A 703 19.95 -7.90 32.87
N ARG A 704 20.67 -7.33 31.90
CA ARG A 704 21.36 -8.09 30.85
C ARG A 704 22.41 -9.06 31.42
N SER A 705 23.14 -8.64 32.45
CA SER A 705 24.19 -9.44 33.08
C SER A 705 23.64 -10.59 33.93
N SER A 706 22.46 -10.40 34.55
CA SER A 706 21.81 -11.39 35.42
C SER A 706 20.81 -12.28 34.69
N LEU A 707 20.40 -11.97 33.46
CA LEU A 707 19.39 -12.72 32.71
C LEU A 707 19.67 -14.24 32.63
N SER A 708 20.94 -14.63 32.47
CA SER A 708 21.34 -16.04 32.34
C SER A 708 21.14 -16.84 33.63
N SER A 709 21.16 -16.19 34.80
CA SER A 709 20.93 -16.85 36.09
C SER A 709 19.45 -16.93 36.48
N VAL A 710 18.57 -16.14 35.84
CA VAL A 710 17.14 -16.13 36.16
C VAL A 710 16.45 -17.46 35.83
N GLN A 711 15.82 -18.06 36.83
CA GLN A 711 15.09 -19.32 36.72
C GLN A 711 13.57 -19.09 36.61
N ILE A 712 12.91 -20.05 35.97
CA ILE A 712 11.46 -20.13 35.94
C ILE A 712 11.05 -21.56 36.26
N ASP A 713 10.20 -21.69 37.28
CA ASP A 713 9.75 -22.98 37.79
C ASP A 713 9.00 -23.79 36.75
N ARG A 714 9.14 -25.12 36.83
CA ARG A 714 8.50 -26.05 35.89
C ARG A 714 6.98 -25.88 35.89
N ASP A 715 6.36 -25.63 37.04
CA ASP A 715 4.91 -25.42 37.16
C ASP A 715 4.47 -24.18 36.36
N LEU A 716 5.19 -23.07 36.46
CA LEU A 716 4.91 -21.85 35.70
C LEU A 716 5.06 -22.07 34.19
N LYS A 717 6.07 -22.84 33.75
CA LYS A 717 6.23 -23.23 32.33
C LYS A 717 5.04 -24.03 31.82
N VAL A 718 4.56 -24.99 32.61
CA VAL A 718 3.39 -25.82 32.27
C VAL A 718 2.14 -24.96 32.18
N LYS A 719 1.94 -24.03 33.12
CA LYS A 719 0.81 -23.10 33.10
C LYS A 719 0.85 -22.15 31.89
N ILE A 720 2.02 -21.61 31.53
CA ILE A 720 2.20 -20.84 30.29
C ILE A 720 1.76 -21.66 29.07
N SER A 721 2.25 -22.90 28.96
CA SER A 721 1.93 -23.77 27.82
C SER A 721 0.44 -24.14 27.77
N ARG A 722 -0.17 -24.34 28.93
CA ARG A 722 -1.62 -24.56 29.04
C ARG A 722 -2.42 -23.34 28.57
N VAL A 723 -2.02 -22.12 28.93
CA VAL A 723 -2.64 -20.89 28.41
C VAL A 723 -2.51 -20.83 26.88
N CYS A 724 -1.31 -21.06 26.31
CA CYS A 724 -1.11 -21.10 24.85
C CYS A 724 -2.01 -22.14 24.16
N SER A 725 -2.10 -23.34 24.74
CA SER A 725 -2.91 -24.44 24.19
C SER A 725 -4.41 -24.15 24.25
N GLU A 726 -4.92 -23.62 25.35
CA GLU A 726 -6.35 -23.31 25.49
C GLU A 726 -6.77 -22.11 24.63
N LEU A 727 -5.83 -21.23 24.29
CA LEU A 727 -6.03 -20.12 23.35
C LEU A 727 -5.84 -20.51 21.88
N ASN A 728 -5.58 -21.79 21.57
CA ASN A 728 -5.30 -22.29 20.22
C ASN A 728 -4.19 -21.51 19.49
N VAL A 729 -3.13 -21.12 20.21
CA VAL A 729 -1.96 -20.46 19.61
C VAL A 729 -1.19 -21.47 18.76
N ASP A 730 -0.93 -21.14 17.50
CA ASP A 730 -0.21 -22.01 16.58
C ASP A 730 1.29 -22.12 16.96
N GLY A 731 1.79 -23.36 17.02
CA GLY A 731 3.21 -23.64 17.30
C GLY A 731 3.65 -23.34 18.73
N LEU A 732 4.95 -23.45 19.01
CA LEU A 732 5.54 -23.27 20.35
C LEU A 732 6.11 -21.87 20.60
N ARG A 733 5.92 -20.95 19.64
CA ARG A 733 6.58 -19.65 19.71
C ARG A 733 5.97 -18.76 20.78
N GLY A 734 4.65 -18.80 20.98
CA GLY A 734 3.98 -18.13 22.10
C GLY A 734 4.57 -18.52 23.47
N ASP A 735 4.85 -19.81 23.65
CA ASP A 735 5.47 -20.37 24.86
C ASP A 735 6.89 -19.80 25.05
N ILE A 736 7.73 -19.89 24.01
CA ILE A 736 9.14 -19.46 24.07
C ILE A 736 9.23 -17.96 24.38
N VAL A 737 8.44 -17.15 23.69
CA VAL A 737 8.39 -15.68 23.86
C VAL A 737 7.95 -15.33 25.27
N THR A 738 6.86 -15.92 25.78
CA THR A 738 6.33 -15.62 27.11
C THR A 738 7.33 -15.97 28.21
N ASN A 739 8.01 -17.13 28.09
CA ASN A 739 9.06 -17.53 29.03
C ASN A 739 10.23 -16.54 29.05
N ARG A 740 10.68 -16.08 27.89
CA ARG A 740 11.79 -15.12 27.75
C ARG A 740 11.42 -13.74 28.29
N ALA A 741 10.24 -13.24 27.92
CA ALA A 741 9.73 -11.96 28.40
C ALA A 741 9.58 -11.93 29.93
N ALA A 742 9.09 -13.03 30.53
CA ALA A 742 8.94 -13.12 31.98
C ALA A 742 10.30 -13.13 32.70
N LYS A 743 11.30 -13.83 32.15
CA LYS A 743 12.69 -13.80 32.67
C LYS A 743 13.32 -12.42 32.54
N ALA A 744 13.15 -11.76 31.40
CA ALA A 744 13.65 -10.40 31.18
C ALA A 744 13.02 -9.41 32.16
N LEU A 745 11.73 -9.56 32.47
CA LEU A 745 11.03 -8.71 33.44
C LEU A 745 11.50 -8.97 34.87
N ALA A 746 11.73 -10.23 35.25
CA ALA A 746 12.30 -10.57 36.54
C ALA A 746 13.72 -10.00 36.69
N ALA A 747 14.56 -10.11 35.67
CA ALA A 747 15.91 -9.53 35.63
C ALA A 747 15.87 -7.99 35.72
N LEU A 748 14.96 -7.33 34.99
CA LEU A 748 14.75 -5.87 35.07
C LEU A 748 14.36 -5.40 36.48
N LYS A 749 13.61 -6.24 37.20
CA LYS A 749 13.23 -6.01 38.60
C LYS A 749 14.30 -6.47 39.61
N GLY A 750 15.45 -6.99 39.15
CA GLY A 750 16.54 -7.47 40.00
C GLY A 750 16.24 -8.77 40.75
N ARG A 751 15.36 -9.63 40.22
CA ARG A 751 14.99 -10.93 40.81
C ARG A 751 15.58 -12.12 40.06
N GLU A 752 15.94 -13.15 40.81
CA GLU A 752 16.51 -14.40 40.28
C GLU A 752 15.45 -15.44 39.88
N ASN A 753 14.21 -15.29 40.33
CA ASN A 753 13.11 -16.20 40.02
C ASN A 753 11.92 -15.43 39.43
N VAL A 754 11.36 -15.98 38.35
CA VAL A 754 10.14 -15.46 37.71
C VAL A 754 8.94 -15.69 38.63
N SER A 755 8.12 -14.65 38.78
CA SER A 755 6.87 -14.70 39.55
C SER A 755 5.66 -14.81 38.63
N THR A 756 4.51 -15.21 39.19
CA THR A 756 3.23 -15.23 38.46
C THR A 756 2.86 -13.84 37.95
N GLU A 757 3.15 -12.79 38.71
CA GLU A 757 2.90 -11.40 38.34
C GLU A 757 3.72 -10.97 37.13
N ASP A 758 4.93 -11.50 36.94
CA ASP A 758 5.73 -11.20 35.75
C ASP A 758 5.09 -11.78 34.50
N ILE A 759 4.61 -13.03 34.60
CA ILE A 759 3.92 -13.71 33.51
C ILE A 759 2.64 -12.94 33.18
N ALA A 760 1.83 -12.59 34.19
CA ALA A 760 0.62 -11.80 34.03
C ALA A 760 0.88 -10.47 33.28
N THR A 761 2.01 -9.83 33.56
CA THR A 761 2.39 -8.54 32.96
C THR A 761 2.77 -8.68 31.49
N VAL A 762 3.45 -9.76 31.10
CA VAL A 762 4.01 -9.90 29.74
C VAL A 762 3.13 -10.72 28.79
N ILE A 763 2.37 -11.68 29.31
CA ILE A 763 1.62 -12.65 28.50
C ILE A 763 0.62 -12.02 27.52
N PRO A 764 -0.09 -10.90 27.83
CA PRO A 764 -0.98 -10.28 26.86
C PRO A 764 -0.21 -9.69 25.68
N ASN A 765 1.00 -9.16 25.91
CA ASN A 765 1.85 -8.59 24.87
C ASN A 765 2.50 -9.68 24.01
N CYS A 766 2.68 -10.88 24.55
CA CYS A 766 3.29 -12.01 23.83
C CYS A 766 2.29 -12.79 22.96
N LEU A 767 1.01 -12.82 23.33
CA LEU A 767 0.02 -13.72 22.72
C LEU A 767 -1.09 -13.02 21.92
N ARG A 768 -1.44 -11.76 22.22
CA ARG A 768 -2.65 -11.12 21.64
C ARG A 768 -2.67 -11.09 20.10
N HIS A 769 -1.51 -10.92 19.47
CA HIS A 769 -1.35 -10.85 18.01
C HIS A 769 -1.23 -12.23 17.35
N ARG A 770 -1.14 -13.29 18.17
CA ARG A 770 -1.08 -14.70 17.76
C ARG A 770 -2.43 -15.39 17.87
N LEU A 771 -3.43 -14.72 18.47
CA LEU A 771 -4.80 -15.21 18.49
C LEU A 771 -5.43 -15.05 17.11
N ARG A 772 -6.04 -16.13 16.62
CA ARG A 772 -6.87 -16.06 15.42
C ARG A 772 -8.13 -15.28 15.78
N LYS A 773 -8.31 -14.11 15.18
CA LYS A 773 -9.53 -13.32 15.38
C LYS A 773 -10.72 -14.10 14.82
N ASP A 774 -11.64 -14.52 15.68
CA ASP A 774 -12.97 -14.91 15.24
C ASP A 774 -13.70 -13.62 14.77
N PRO A 775 -14.17 -13.54 13.51
CA PRO A 775 -14.85 -12.36 12.98
C PRO A 775 -16.15 -11.97 13.71
N LEU A 776 -16.62 -12.79 14.64
CA LEU A 776 -17.82 -12.57 15.46
C LEU A 776 -17.51 -12.13 16.90
N GLU A 777 -16.26 -12.22 17.37
CA GLU A 777 -15.90 -11.87 18.74
C GLU A 777 -15.68 -10.36 18.90
N SER A 778 -16.44 -9.76 19.81
CA SER A 778 -16.33 -8.33 20.17
C SER A 778 -15.33 -8.04 21.29
N ILE A 779 -14.59 -9.06 21.75
CA ILE A 779 -13.68 -8.99 22.90
C ILE A 779 -12.27 -8.65 22.39
N ASP A 780 -11.61 -7.70 23.05
CA ASP A 780 -10.20 -7.40 22.78
C ASP A 780 -9.35 -8.66 23.00
N SER A 781 -8.53 -9.03 22.02
CA SER A 781 -7.67 -10.21 22.09
C SER A 781 -6.71 -10.16 23.28
N GLY A 782 -6.35 -8.96 23.77
CA GLY A 782 -5.61 -8.79 25.02
C GLY A 782 -6.40 -9.21 26.27
N LEU A 783 -7.68 -8.82 26.36
CA LEU A 783 -8.57 -9.21 27.46
C LEU A 783 -8.81 -10.72 27.50
N LEU A 784 -8.99 -11.36 26.35
CA LEU A 784 -9.17 -12.82 26.28
C LEU A 784 -7.93 -13.58 26.83
N VAL A 785 -6.72 -13.11 26.51
CA VAL A 785 -5.49 -13.67 27.07
C VAL A 785 -5.46 -13.49 28.60
N ILE A 786 -5.87 -12.33 29.11
CA ILE A 786 -5.88 -12.03 30.55
C ILE A 786 -6.89 -12.93 31.27
N GLU A 787 -8.11 -13.07 30.75
CA GLU A 787 -9.14 -13.95 31.32
C GLU A 787 -8.64 -15.40 31.39
N LYS A 788 -8.06 -15.90 30.29
CA LYS A 788 -7.54 -17.25 30.22
C LYS A 788 -6.33 -17.48 31.13
N PHE A 789 -5.46 -16.46 31.26
CA PHE A 789 -4.38 -16.47 32.23
C PHE A 789 -4.92 -16.64 33.65
N TYR A 790 -5.90 -15.84 34.06
CA TYR A 790 -6.48 -15.97 35.40
C TYR A 790 -7.20 -17.31 35.57
N GLU A 791 -7.86 -17.85 34.56
CA GLU A 791 -8.44 -19.19 34.65
C GLU A 791 -7.36 -20.25 34.93
N VAL A 792 -6.28 -20.30 34.15
CA VAL A 792 -5.24 -21.32 34.32
C VAL A 792 -4.43 -21.13 35.62
N PHE A 793 -4.17 -19.89 36.02
CA PHE A 793 -3.32 -19.59 37.18
C PHE A 793 -4.09 -19.50 38.50
N SER A 794 -5.43 -19.35 38.49
CA SER A 794 -6.26 -19.30 39.71
C SER A 794 -6.83 -20.66 40.14
N TRP A 795 -6.79 -21.69 39.28
CA TRP A 795 -7.25 -23.06 39.58
C TRP A 795 -6.32 -23.86 40.53
N GLY A 796 -5.66 -23.17 41.47
CA GLY A 796 -4.81 -23.76 42.50
C GLY A 796 -5.26 -23.46 43.94
N THR A 797 -6.37 -22.76 44.16
CA THR A 797 -6.84 -22.38 45.52
C THR A 797 -8.13 -23.05 45.99
N TYR A 798 -8.62 -24.07 45.27
CA TYR A 798 -9.69 -24.95 45.77
C TYR A 798 -9.33 -26.42 45.56
N LEU A 799 -8.40 -26.90 46.40
CA LEU A 799 -8.40 -28.25 46.97
C LEU A 799 -8.13 -28.13 48.47
#